data_AF-A0A7S4S7X1-F1
#
_entry.id   AF-A0A7S4S7X1-F1
#
_cell.length_a   1.000
_cell.length_b   1.000
_cell.length_c   1.000
_cell.angle_alpha   90.00
_cell.angle_beta   90.00
_cell.angle_gamma   90.00
#
_symmetry.space_group_name_H-M   'P 1'
#
loop_
_entity.id
_entity.type
_entity.pdbx_description
1 polymer ?
#
loop_
_entity_poly.entity_id
_entity_poly.type
_entity_poly.pdbx_seq_one_letter_code
_entity_poly.pdbx_strand_id
1 'polypeptide(L)'
;MASAAAASSSSLAAARAAGGGALLRAGPAGRPGWCASELQRRWYTPPSRRTWSKQHHRIRNPRPMVDRFDLTRDHFEKEWWRERRIAPATFFGFPDVTRHGLRGGDLYVEQMDSVTLAVLADKCLKERVWDPDIWTRFSWRAQQIASRTHEPDLCYMFRAFAHADWFDQNLLTTFLGRLHRRLHAFQLPDTAVLLEAFANPKFRQSSYLQKALTHLALLLQHRDDAQAEDLVRSCAALRALRPVPPELSGEVVVALELLAEALLLRELSELGPGRMIQALDCYAAWALVGHESPGRSAAAVDLCWALARELRGRLHDHSSQHPDDLGTLALALATGGLAHEELWEELIEGLQEAAHRMAGPAAAAAALGVARGGRRLPRLYEALARRLRERRGDLSALDCARAAGGFLRCPVAIAEEVVLRGPISERVLELGLDSFDAESATLLLDGLSRAPQVAHGVELLAGALLEALHPRLGEFSARQLASLVRSLGVLRPAGQDVLRAVLDRAQEAVGEAARAGRAGLGGLPPRHVAMLCQGLAALPEGAVPDGPARLEAMLPAAAAVLEARPTGGTAARLLRSLARCPATPERDAVAATCGRWLEAGARELSAPALVALSETLAAFAAPVPAGGAWAPTAPLLLAVAAQLDVKRYDLPRGVLWRAGEALQAAGAEPGVLRLEARDEPGPQECPPTKR
;
A
#
# COMPACT_ATOMS: atom_id res chain seq x y z
N MET A 1 -45.39 16.07 -9.40
CA MET A 1 -46.41 15.04 -9.70
C MET A 1 -45.91 13.71 -9.14
N ALA A 2 -46.79 13.01 -8.42
CA ALA A 2 -46.71 11.72 -7.70
C ALA A 2 -45.59 10.74 -8.13
N SER A 3 -45.02 9.86 -7.29
CA SER A 3 -45.48 9.18 -6.07
C SER A 3 -44.25 8.57 -5.36
N ALA A 4 -44.19 8.63 -4.03
CA ALA A 4 -43.19 7.92 -3.24
C ALA A 4 -43.80 7.35 -1.95
N ALA A 5 -43.39 6.10 -1.68
CA ALA A 5 -43.17 5.45 -0.39
C ALA A 5 -44.37 5.03 0.48
N ALA A 6 -44.51 3.70 0.63
CA ALA A 6 -45.11 3.06 1.80
C ALA A 6 -44.43 1.71 2.09
N ALA A 7 -44.31 1.43 3.40
CA ALA A 7 -43.97 0.15 4.07
C ALA A 7 -42.48 -0.27 4.04
N SER A 8 -41.85 -0.74 5.12
CA SER A 8 -42.33 -1.29 6.39
C SER A 8 -41.17 -1.39 7.40
N SER A 9 -41.46 -1.27 8.70
CA SER A 9 -41.01 -2.22 9.73
C SER A 9 -41.32 -1.68 11.13
N SER A 10 -42.20 -2.39 11.83
CA SER A 10 -42.46 -2.24 13.25
C SER A 10 -42.49 -3.61 13.90
N SER A 11 -42.24 -3.60 15.22
CA SER A 11 -42.31 -4.70 16.19
C SER A 11 -41.02 -5.52 16.38
N LEU A 12 -40.41 -5.36 17.56
CA LEU A 12 -40.42 -6.40 18.58
C LEU A 12 -39.81 -5.87 19.89
N ALA A 13 -40.69 -5.64 20.86
CA ALA A 13 -40.36 -5.57 22.28
C ALA A 13 -41.31 -6.54 23.00
N ALA A 14 -40.77 -7.46 23.79
CA ALA A 14 -41.11 -7.65 25.20
C ALA A 14 -40.83 -9.07 25.73
N ALA A 15 -40.51 -9.06 27.03
CA ALA A 15 -40.74 -10.09 28.05
C ALA A 15 -39.67 -11.17 28.27
N ARG A 16 -38.93 -11.01 29.37
CA ARG A 16 -38.81 -12.06 30.40
C ARG A 16 -38.51 -11.45 31.77
N ALA A 17 -39.44 -11.66 32.69
CA ALA A 17 -39.31 -11.50 34.13
C ALA A 17 -39.64 -12.85 34.79
N ALA A 18 -38.91 -13.22 35.86
CA ALA A 18 -39.43 -13.75 37.13
C ALA A 18 -38.44 -14.66 37.89
N GLY A 19 -38.43 -14.47 39.22
CA GLY A 19 -37.83 -15.33 40.27
C GLY A 19 -36.86 -14.51 41.15
N GLY A 20 -37.16 -14.02 42.37
CA GLY A 20 -37.95 -14.56 43.48
C GLY A 20 -37.08 -15.54 44.30
N GLY A 21 -36.80 -15.43 45.60
CA GLY A 21 -37.18 -14.55 46.70
C GLY A 21 -36.32 -14.90 47.94
N ALA A 22 -36.37 -14.05 48.97
CA ALA A 22 -35.61 -14.16 50.23
C ALA A 22 -36.31 -15.08 51.26
N LEU A 23 -35.55 -15.62 52.24
CA LEU A 23 -36.05 -15.97 53.59
C LEU A 23 -34.90 -16.14 54.61
N LEU A 24 -34.93 -15.32 55.66
CA LEU A 24 -34.17 -15.42 56.91
C LEU A 24 -35.03 -16.10 58.00
N ARG A 25 -34.39 -16.79 58.95
CA ARG A 25 -35.03 -17.54 60.06
C ARG A 25 -34.61 -16.98 61.43
N ALA A 26 -35.61 -16.77 62.32
CA ALA A 26 -35.64 -16.78 63.81
C ALA A 26 -34.60 -15.92 64.61
N GLY A 27 -34.88 -15.05 65.59
CA GLY A 27 -35.84 -15.05 66.73
C GLY A 27 -35.16 -15.58 68.03
N PRO A 28 -35.51 -15.20 69.29
CA PRO A 28 -36.39 -14.12 69.78
C PRO A 28 -35.96 -13.38 71.11
N ALA A 29 -36.73 -12.32 71.43
CA ALA A 29 -37.24 -11.86 72.74
C ALA A 29 -36.35 -11.58 73.99
N GLY A 30 -36.45 -10.33 74.49
CA GLY A 30 -36.22 -9.92 75.88
C GLY A 30 -36.47 -8.42 76.11
N ARG A 31 -37.59 -8.06 76.77
CA ARG A 31 -37.98 -6.68 77.18
C ARG A 31 -37.33 -6.30 78.55
N PRO A 32 -37.70 -5.18 79.22
CA PRO A 32 -37.21 -3.81 79.00
C PRO A 32 -36.63 -3.17 80.29
N GLY A 33 -35.82 -2.12 80.18
CA GLY A 33 -35.35 -1.34 81.32
C GLY A 33 -35.03 0.09 80.91
N TRP A 34 -35.66 1.05 81.58
CA TRP A 34 -35.65 2.49 81.30
C TRP A 34 -34.33 3.19 81.62
N CYS A 35 -33.95 4.19 80.80
CA CYS A 35 -33.76 5.61 81.18
C CYS A 35 -32.69 6.33 80.36
N ALA A 36 -33.12 7.46 79.78
CA ALA A 36 -32.38 8.71 79.55
C ALA A 36 -31.10 8.72 78.69
N SER A 37 -31.19 9.27 77.49
CA SER A 37 -30.86 10.69 77.25
C SER A 37 -30.97 11.05 75.77
N GLU A 38 -31.86 12.00 75.50
CA GLU A 38 -32.01 12.68 74.23
C GLU A 38 -30.77 13.53 73.92
N LEU A 39 -30.24 13.41 72.71
CA LEU A 39 -29.67 14.55 72.00
C LEU A 39 -30.04 14.40 70.51
N GLN A 40 -31.13 15.08 70.16
CA GLN A 40 -31.61 15.30 68.80
C GLN A 40 -30.46 15.79 67.89
N ARG A 41 -30.02 14.93 66.96
CA ARG A 41 -29.30 15.37 65.77
C ARG A 41 -30.29 16.11 64.87
N ARG A 42 -30.29 17.45 64.94
CA ARG A 42 -30.98 18.30 63.97
C ARG A 42 -30.33 18.13 62.60
N TRP A 43 -31.16 17.85 61.60
CA TRP A 43 -30.79 17.81 60.19
C TRP A 43 -30.43 19.23 59.72
N TYR A 44 -29.31 19.36 59.01
CA TYR A 44 -28.85 20.63 58.46
C TYR A 44 -29.70 21.02 57.25
N THR A 45 -30.46 22.11 57.38
CA THR A 45 -31.09 22.82 56.27
C THR A 45 -30.10 23.84 55.72
N PRO A 46 -29.65 23.75 54.46
CA PRO A 46 -28.73 24.75 53.91
C PRO A 46 -29.45 26.09 53.74
N PRO A 47 -28.83 27.22 54.12
CA PRO A 47 -29.43 28.54 53.95
C PRO A 47 -29.43 28.96 52.47
N SER A 48 -30.49 29.66 52.07
CA SER A 48 -30.67 30.18 50.72
C SER A 48 -29.64 31.26 50.36
N ARG A 49 -29.34 31.34 49.06
CA ARG A 49 -28.48 32.30 48.33
C ARG A 49 -28.20 33.62 49.08
N ARG A 50 -27.13 33.65 49.88
CA ARG A 50 -26.41 34.88 50.26
C ARG A 50 -24.92 34.67 50.05
N THR A 51 -24.32 35.64 49.39
CA THR A 51 -22.96 35.68 48.85
C THR A 51 -21.90 35.27 49.87
N TRP A 52 -21.16 34.20 49.55
CA TRP A 52 -20.07 33.65 50.37
C TRP A 52 -18.77 34.47 50.26
N SER A 53 -18.87 35.79 50.04
CA SER A 53 -17.71 36.69 49.94
C SER A 53 -17.30 37.31 51.29
N LYS A 54 -17.92 36.90 52.39
CA LYS A 54 -17.55 37.32 53.75
C LYS A 54 -17.43 36.13 54.69
N GLN A 55 -16.35 35.35 54.55
CA GLN A 55 -15.85 34.54 55.66
C GLN A 55 -14.47 35.04 56.09
N HIS A 56 -14.36 35.26 57.39
CA HIS A 56 -13.24 35.86 58.09
C HIS A 56 -11.96 35.02 57.94
N HIS A 57 -10.83 35.67 57.66
CA HIS A 57 -9.50 35.07 57.46
C HIS A 57 -8.92 34.26 58.64
N ARG A 58 -9.64 34.14 59.76
CA ARG A 58 -9.17 33.50 61.01
C ARG A 58 -9.80 32.14 61.30
N ILE A 59 -10.78 31.66 60.52
CA ILE A 59 -11.35 30.32 60.71
C ILE A 59 -10.51 29.32 59.89
N ARG A 60 -9.45 28.79 60.52
CA ARG A 60 -8.66 27.65 60.01
C ARG A 60 -9.24 26.35 60.56
N ASN A 61 -10.36 25.90 60.01
CA ASN A 61 -10.74 24.49 60.17
C ASN A 61 -10.31 23.75 58.90
N PRO A 62 -9.42 22.74 58.98
CA PRO A 62 -9.14 21.87 57.85
C PRO A 62 -10.45 21.18 57.46
N ARG A 63 -10.78 21.21 56.17
CA ARG A 63 -11.97 20.55 55.62
C ARG A 63 -11.88 19.05 55.93
N PRO A 64 -13.01 18.35 56.22
CA PRO A 64 -13.01 16.89 56.23
C PRO A 64 -12.52 16.40 54.87
N MET A 65 -11.58 15.46 54.87
CA MET A 65 -11.00 14.87 53.66
C MET A 65 -12.13 14.31 52.79
N VAL A 66 -12.36 14.96 51.65
CA VAL A 66 -13.20 14.46 50.57
C VAL A 66 -12.37 13.43 49.81
N ASP A 67 -13.01 12.32 49.44
CA ASP A 67 -12.44 11.13 48.80
C ASP A 67 -11.37 11.43 47.73
N ARG A 68 -10.40 10.51 47.63
CA ARG A 68 -9.39 10.52 46.57
C ARG A 68 -10.10 10.57 45.22
N PHE A 69 -9.77 11.60 44.44
CA PHE A 69 -10.27 11.81 43.08
C PHE A 69 -9.94 10.58 42.23
N ASP A 70 -10.97 9.87 41.80
CA ASP A 70 -10.87 8.67 40.98
C ASP A 70 -11.16 9.04 39.52
N LEU A 71 -10.13 8.96 38.68
CA LEU A 71 -10.18 9.30 37.25
C LEU A 71 -11.11 8.38 36.44
N THR A 72 -11.61 7.29 37.04
CA THR A 72 -12.41 6.27 36.35
C THR A 72 -13.93 6.49 36.48
N ARG A 73 -14.39 7.48 37.24
CA ARG A 73 -15.81 7.78 37.44
C ARG A 73 -16.26 9.05 36.72
N ASP A 74 -17.33 8.92 35.93
CA ASP A 74 -18.04 10.07 35.36
C ASP A 74 -18.75 10.85 36.47
N HIS A 75 -18.33 12.10 36.66
CA HIS A 75 -18.96 13.04 37.58
C HIS A 75 -19.91 13.94 36.78
N PHE A 76 -21.22 13.68 36.90
CA PHE A 76 -22.28 14.38 36.14
C PHE A 76 -22.47 15.86 36.52
N GLU A 77 -21.88 16.32 37.63
CA GLU A 77 -21.94 17.72 38.07
C GLU A 77 -20.61 18.43 37.78
N LYS A 78 -20.57 19.14 36.64
CA LYS A 78 -19.43 19.95 36.17
C LYS A 78 -19.11 21.12 37.15
N GLU A 79 -18.36 20.86 38.22
CA GLU A 79 -17.87 21.90 39.14
C GLU A 79 -16.46 22.39 38.78
N TRP A 80 -16.38 23.31 37.83
CA TRP A 80 -15.16 23.98 37.34
C TRP A 80 -14.43 24.85 38.39
N TRP A 81 -15.03 25.07 39.57
CA TRP A 81 -14.47 25.94 40.62
C TRP A 81 -13.63 25.22 41.69
N ARG A 82 -13.39 23.89 41.58
CA ARG A 82 -12.63 23.12 42.58
C ARG A 82 -11.18 22.79 42.24
N GLU A 83 -10.71 23.05 41.02
CA GLU A 83 -9.26 22.98 40.75
C GLU A 83 -8.56 24.14 41.47
N ARG A 84 -7.58 23.84 42.33
CA ARG A 84 -6.71 24.85 42.95
C ARG A 84 -6.09 25.72 41.85
N ARG A 85 -5.90 27.02 42.13
CA ARG A 85 -5.13 28.00 41.32
C ARG A 85 -3.65 27.60 41.16
N ILE A 86 -3.38 26.44 40.61
CA ILE A 86 -2.13 26.13 39.93
C ILE A 86 -2.40 26.62 38.52
N ALA A 87 -1.69 27.65 38.07
CA ALA A 87 -1.86 28.19 36.72
C ALA A 87 -1.95 27.01 35.74
N PRO A 88 -3.07 26.83 35.03
CA PRO A 88 -3.21 25.69 34.14
C PRO A 88 -2.07 25.74 33.13
N ALA A 89 -1.56 24.58 32.71
CA ALA A 89 -0.66 24.52 31.57
C ALA A 89 -1.43 25.08 30.36
N THR A 90 -1.27 26.38 30.11
CA THR A 90 -1.88 27.07 28.99
C THR A 90 -0.98 26.87 27.79
N PHE A 91 -1.55 26.39 26.68
CA PHE A 91 -0.85 26.35 25.40
C PHE A 91 -1.21 27.64 24.66
N PHE A 92 -0.23 28.53 24.42
CA PHE A 92 -0.45 29.89 23.88
C PHE A 92 -1.43 30.77 24.69
N GLY A 93 -1.56 30.54 26.00
CA GLY A 93 -2.54 31.27 26.83
C GLY A 93 -3.98 30.71 26.75
N PHE A 94 -4.21 29.66 25.97
CA PHE A 94 -5.48 28.95 25.89
C PHE A 94 -5.53 27.73 26.84
N PRO A 95 -6.71 27.39 27.39
CA PRO A 95 -6.88 26.17 28.17
C PRO A 95 -6.51 24.93 27.33
N ASP A 96 -5.93 23.92 27.98
CA ASP A 96 -5.64 22.64 27.33
C ASP A 96 -6.88 22.04 26.66
N VAL A 97 -6.78 21.68 25.39
CA VAL A 97 -7.91 21.27 24.55
C VAL A 97 -8.50 19.93 25.03
N THR A 98 -7.67 19.09 25.66
CA THR A 98 -8.11 17.86 26.33
C THR A 98 -9.04 18.11 27.53
N ARG A 99 -9.09 19.34 28.05
CA ARG A 99 -9.92 19.76 29.20
C ARG A 99 -11.01 20.77 28.82
N HIS A 100 -11.30 20.91 27.52
CA HIS A 100 -12.19 21.94 26.99
C HIS A 100 -13.61 21.89 27.57
N GLY A 101 -14.16 20.68 27.80
CA GLY A 101 -15.49 20.48 28.37
C GLY A 101 -15.63 20.84 29.86
N LEU A 102 -14.50 20.99 30.58
CA LEU A 102 -14.47 21.26 32.03
C LEU A 102 -14.31 22.74 32.38
N ARG A 103 -13.96 23.62 31.43
CA ARG A 103 -13.49 24.98 31.71
C ARG A 103 -14.26 26.12 31.02
N GLY A 104 -15.44 25.84 30.46
CA GLY A 104 -16.26 26.88 29.80
C GLY A 104 -15.59 27.43 28.53
N GLY A 105 -15.04 26.54 27.70
CA GLY A 105 -14.13 26.92 26.61
C GLY A 105 -14.76 27.63 25.41
N ASP A 106 -16.07 27.87 25.40
CA ASP A 106 -16.83 28.45 24.28
C ASP A 106 -16.27 29.83 23.89
N LEU A 107 -16.00 30.66 24.90
CA LEU A 107 -15.50 32.03 24.74
C LEU A 107 -14.07 32.06 24.16
N TYR A 108 -13.29 31.00 24.37
CA TYR A 108 -11.93 30.90 23.88
C TYR A 108 -11.89 30.57 22.39
N VAL A 109 -12.76 29.68 21.91
CA VAL A 109 -12.82 29.34 20.47
C VAL A 109 -13.29 30.52 19.64
N GLU A 110 -14.22 31.32 20.15
CA GLU A 110 -14.69 32.54 19.49
C GLU A 110 -13.58 33.60 19.30
N GLN A 111 -12.54 33.58 20.14
CA GLN A 111 -11.44 34.55 20.11
C GLN A 111 -10.18 34.03 19.43
N MET A 112 -10.13 32.76 19.01
CA MET A 112 -8.94 32.19 18.36
C MET A 112 -8.63 32.92 17.05
N ASP A 113 -7.37 33.30 16.87
CA ASP A 113 -6.81 33.73 15.59
C ASP A 113 -6.50 32.52 14.70
N SER A 114 -6.14 32.79 13.44
CA SER A 114 -5.91 31.73 12.43
C SER A 114 -4.77 30.80 12.79
N VAL A 115 -3.66 31.36 13.30
CA VAL A 115 -2.49 30.59 13.72
C VAL A 115 -2.84 29.65 14.87
N THR A 116 -3.43 30.18 15.95
CA THR A 116 -3.81 29.35 17.10
C THR A 116 -4.78 28.25 16.70
N LEU A 117 -5.78 28.55 15.87
CA LEU A 117 -6.74 27.55 15.42
C LEU A 117 -6.04 26.42 14.63
N ALA A 118 -5.13 26.75 13.72
CA ALA A 118 -4.35 25.77 12.96
C ALA A 118 -3.51 24.87 13.88
N VAL A 119 -2.77 25.46 14.83
CA VAL A 119 -1.92 24.69 15.75
C VAL A 119 -2.75 23.82 16.70
N LEU A 120 -3.86 24.33 17.23
CA LEU A 120 -4.73 23.56 18.13
C LEU A 120 -5.43 22.42 17.40
N ALA A 121 -5.89 22.63 16.16
CA ALA A 121 -6.47 21.56 15.34
C ALA A 121 -5.43 20.47 15.04
N ASP A 122 -4.20 20.84 14.69
CA ASP A 122 -3.10 19.88 14.47
C ASP A 122 -2.72 19.13 15.75
N LYS A 123 -2.74 19.82 16.91
CA LYS A 123 -2.52 19.20 18.22
C LYS A 123 -3.62 18.19 18.55
N CYS A 124 -4.88 18.50 18.27
CA CYS A 124 -6.00 17.56 18.47
C CYS A 124 -5.81 16.28 17.66
N LEU A 125 -5.33 16.39 16.42
CA LEU A 125 -4.99 15.22 15.60
C LEU A 125 -3.88 14.38 16.23
N LYS A 126 -2.79 15.02 16.68
CA LYS A 126 -1.65 14.35 17.31
C LYS A 126 -2.03 13.62 18.60
N GLU A 127 -2.89 14.24 19.41
CA GLU A 127 -3.37 13.69 20.68
C GLU A 127 -4.61 12.79 20.53
N ARG A 128 -5.09 12.59 19.29
CA ARG A 128 -6.29 11.78 18.96
C ARG A 128 -7.55 12.24 19.71
N VAL A 129 -7.76 13.54 19.79
CA VAL A 129 -8.95 14.16 20.40
C VAL A 129 -10.06 14.26 19.34
N TRP A 130 -11.09 13.42 19.48
CA TRP A 130 -12.18 13.28 18.52
C TRP A 130 -13.53 13.85 18.99
N ASP A 131 -13.51 14.76 19.96
CA ASP A 131 -14.73 15.35 20.53
C ASP A 131 -15.49 16.19 19.47
N PRO A 132 -16.72 15.78 19.06
CA PRO A 132 -17.49 16.48 18.05
C PRO A 132 -17.81 17.93 18.41
N ASP A 133 -17.96 18.26 19.69
CA ASP A 133 -18.27 19.62 20.13
C ASP A 133 -17.10 20.57 19.84
N ILE A 134 -15.87 20.10 20.05
CA ILE A 134 -14.64 20.87 19.79
C ILE A 134 -14.50 21.11 18.28
N TRP A 135 -14.62 20.05 17.47
CA TRP A 135 -14.47 20.14 16.01
C TRP A 135 -15.59 20.96 15.36
N THR A 136 -16.81 20.91 15.87
CA THR A 136 -17.92 21.77 15.43
C THR A 136 -17.56 23.25 15.63
N ARG A 137 -17.03 23.60 16.80
CA ARG A 137 -16.66 24.99 17.11
C ARG A 137 -15.44 25.45 16.34
N PHE A 138 -14.45 24.59 16.14
CA PHE A 138 -13.31 24.86 15.28
C PHE A 138 -13.76 25.14 13.85
N SER A 139 -14.67 24.33 13.32
CA SER A 139 -15.18 24.51 11.96
C SER A 139 -15.97 25.82 11.81
N TRP A 140 -16.85 26.15 12.77
CA TRP A 140 -17.56 27.43 12.80
C TRP A 140 -16.60 28.62 12.86
N ARG A 141 -15.60 28.58 13.74
CA ARG A 141 -14.60 29.66 13.86
C ARG A 141 -13.78 29.80 12.58
N ALA A 142 -13.34 28.69 12.02
CA ALA A 142 -12.58 28.64 10.78
C ALA A 142 -13.33 29.33 9.63
N GLN A 143 -14.64 29.08 9.48
CA GLN A 143 -15.48 29.74 8.47
C GLN A 143 -15.53 31.26 8.63
N GLN A 144 -15.58 31.77 9.88
CA GLN A 144 -15.60 33.21 10.14
C GLN A 144 -14.29 33.91 9.77
N ILE A 145 -13.16 33.27 10.09
CA ILE A 145 -11.84 33.89 9.92
C ILE A 145 -11.20 33.61 8.56
N ALA A 146 -11.68 32.62 7.80
CA ALA A 146 -11.10 32.22 6.51
C ALA A 146 -10.92 33.40 5.55
N SER A 147 -11.86 34.34 5.51
CA SER A 147 -11.80 35.53 4.65
C SER A 147 -10.62 36.47 4.93
N ARG A 148 -10.10 36.46 6.17
CA ARG A 148 -9.01 37.32 6.66
C ARG A 148 -7.70 36.55 6.88
N THR A 149 -7.70 35.26 6.61
CA THR A 149 -6.56 34.38 6.86
C THR A 149 -5.56 34.42 5.71
N HIS A 150 -4.27 34.30 6.07
CA HIS A 150 -3.12 34.20 5.17
C HIS A 150 -2.86 32.76 4.69
N GLU A 151 -2.03 32.60 3.66
CA GLU A 151 -1.80 31.35 2.95
C GLU A 151 -1.40 30.17 3.85
N PRO A 152 -0.38 30.29 4.72
CA PRO A 152 0.09 29.14 5.49
C PRO A 152 -0.98 28.67 6.47
N ASP A 153 -1.57 29.60 7.23
CA ASP A 153 -2.63 29.27 8.19
C ASP A 153 -3.84 28.64 7.50
N LEU A 154 -4.19 29.12 6.30
CA LEU A 154 -5.33 28.62 5.53
C LEU A 154 -5.10 27.17 5.11
N CYS A 155 -3.91 26.81 4.62
CA CYS A 155 -3.61 25.45 4.21
C CYS A 155 -3.47 24.49 5.40
N TYR A 156 -2.87 24.93 6.51
CA TYR A 156 -2.77 24.11 7.73
C TYR A 156 -4.14 23.84 8.37
N MET A 157 -5.03 24.84 8.45
CA MET A 157 -6.40 24.61 8.90
C MET A 157 -7.14 23.64 7.99
N PHE A 158 -7.08 23.86 6.66
CA PHE A 158 -7.75 22.99 5.70
C PHE A 158 -7.25 21.53 5.79
N ARG A 159 -5.92 21.34 5.89
CA ARG A 159 -5.31 20.02 6.11
C ARG A 159 -5.79 19.40 7.41
N ALA A 160 -5.85 20.16 8.50
CA ALA A 160 -6.28 19.61 9.79
C ALA A 160 -7.73 19.09 9.73
N PHE A 161 -8.66 19.83 9.12
CA PHE A 161 -10.03 19.36 8.94
C PHE A 161 -10.12 18.15 7.99
N ALA A 162 -9.32 18.13 6.92
CA ALA A 162 -9.25 17.00 6.00
C ALA A 162 -8.72 15.73 6.68
N HIS A 163 -7.68 15.84 7.50
CA HIS A 163 -7.12 14.72 8.26
C HIS A 163 -8.05 14.26 9.40
N ALA A 164 -8.82 15.19 9.99
CA ALA A 164 -9.82 14.85 10.98
C ALA A 164 -11.07 14.19 10.39
N ASP A 165 -11.17 14.15 9.05
CA ASP A 165 -12.36 13.76 8.31
C ASP A 165 -13.63 14.53 8.74
N TRP A 166 -13.46 15.76 9.23
CA TRP A 166 -14.54 16.61 9.72
C TRP A 166 -15.22 17.35 8.56
N PHE A 167 -16.14 16.66 7.89
CA PHE A 167 -16.77 17.14 6.66
C PHE A 167 -18.02 17.99 6.90
N ASP A 168 -17.99 19.24 6.43
CA ASP A 168 -19.15 20.12 6.28
C ASP A 168 -19.07 20.81 4.90
N GLN A 169 -20.17 20.76 4.14
CA GLN A 169 -20.25 21.35 2.80
C GLN A 169 -20.01 22.88 2.83
N ASN A 170 -20.46 23.57 3.88
CA ASN A 170 -20.25 25.02 4.03
C ASN A 170 -18.79 25.34 4.34
N LEU A 171 -18.14 24.54 5.19
CA LEU A 171 -16.71 24.61 5.45
C LEU A 171 -15.92 24.42 4.15
N LEU A 172 -16.20 23.33 3.42
CA LEU A 172 -15.47 22.98 2.19
C LEU A 172 -15.59 24.09 1.14
N THR A 173 -16.81 24.56 0.86
CA THR A 173 -17.04 25.61 -0.15
C THR A 173 -16.39 26.93 0.22
N THR A 174 -16.43 27.32 1.50
CA THR A 174 -15.78 28.53 1.99
C THR A 174 -14.26 28.46 1.82
N PHE A 175 -13.66 27.34 2.24
CA PHE A 175 -12.21 27.14 2.15
C PHE A 175 -11.74 27.04 0.70
N LEU A 176 -12.39 26.25 -0.15
CA LEU A 176 -11.99 26.13 -1.55
C LEU A 176 -12.10 27.46 -2.31
N GLY A 177 -13.16 28.23 -2.06
CA GLY A 177 -13.30 29.58 -2.63
C GLY A 177 -12.16 30.51 -2.21
N ARG A 178 -11.73 30.45 -0.95
CA ARG A 178 -10.62 31.26 -0.44
C ARG A 178 -9.26 30.77 -0.93
N LEU A 179 -9.01 29.47 -0.89
CA LEU A 179 -7.79 28.82 -1.38
C LEU A 179 -7.55 29.19 -2.84
N HIS A 180 -8.56 29.09 -3.69
CA HIS A 180 -8.41 29.44 -5.10
C HIS A 180 -8.09 30.92 -5.34
N ARG A 181 -8.72 31.83 -4.59
CA ARG A 181 -8.43 33.28 -4.71
C ARG A 181 -7.01 33.63 -4.28
N ARG A 182 -6.44 32.88 -3.33
CA ARG A 182 -5.12 33.14 -2.76
C ARG A 182 -4.02 32.25 -3.34
N LEU A 183 -4.35 31.26 -4.18
CA LEU A 183 -3.42 30.26 -4.71
C LEU A 183 -2.15 30.87 -5.31
N HIS A 184 -2.26 31.99 -6.05
CA HIS A 184 -1.12 32.68 -6.65
C HIS A 184 -0.07 33.18 -5.64
N ALA A 185 -0.44 33.34 -4.37
CA ALA A 185 0.45 33.78 -3.29
C ALA A 185 1.02 32.60 -2.47
N PHE A 186 0.62 31.36 -2.76
CA PHE A 186 1.12 30.17 -2.06
C PHE A 186 2.58 29.93 -2.42
N GLN A 187 3.38 29.64 -1.41
CA GLN A 187 4.73 29.14 -1.60
C GLN A 187 4.72 27.62 -1.80
N LEU A 188 5.89 27.06 -2.12
CA LEU A 188 6.08 25.62 -2.28
C LEU A 188 5.61 24.81 -1.04
N PRO A 189 6.04 25.13 0.20
CA PRO A 189 5.59 24.39 1.38
C PRO A 189 4.08 24.49 1.60
N ASP A 190 3.46 25.65 1.33
CA ASP A 190 2.01 25.83 1.47
C ASP A 190 1.25 24.95 0.48
N THR A 191 1.78 24.84 -0.73
CA THR A 191 1.19 24.01 -1.80
C THR A 191 1.31 22.53 -1.44
N ALA A 192 2.44 22.09 -0.88
CA ALA A 192 2.59 20.72 -0.39
C ALA A 192 1.56 20.39 0.72
N VAL A 193 1.36 21.29 1.70
CA VAL A 193 0.34 21.13 2.76
C VAL A 193 -1.07 21.07 2.18
N LEU A 194 -1.36 21.89 1.18
CA LEU A 194 -2.65 21.86 0.48
C LEU A 194 -2.87 20.52 -0.24
N LEU A 195 -1.84 19.98 -0.89
CA LEU A 195 -1.92 18.67 -1.55
C LEU A 195 -2.08 17.52 -0.53
N GLU A 196 -1.46 17.61 0.64
CA GLU A 196 -1.70 16.67 1.77
C GLU A 196 -3.19 16.65 2.14
N ALA A 197 -3.84 17.82 2.21
CA ALA A 197 -5.28 17.91 2.51
C ALA A 197 -6.15 17.20 1.45
N PHE A 198 -5.77 17.31 0.17
CA PHE A 198 -6.44 16.62 -0.92
C PHE A 198 -6.23 15.10 -0.92
N ALA A 199 -5.38 14.55 -0.04
CA ALA A 199 -5.31 13.10 0.15
C ALA A 199 -6.68 12.52 0.59
N ASN A 200 -7.48 13.26 1.37
CA ASN A 200 -8.85 12.85 1.73
C ASN A 200 -9.81 13.03 0.53
N PRO A 201 -10.43 11.95 0.00
CA PRO A 201 -11.36 12.04 -1.13
C PRO A 201 -12.56 12.96 -0.91
N LYS A 202 -13.05 13.13 0.33
CA LYS A 202 -14.19 14.02 0.62
C LYS A 202 -13.84 15.51 0.44
N PHE A 203 -12.58 15.86 0.64
CA PHE A 203 -12.06 17.22 0.49
C PHE A 203 -11.46 17.47 -0.90
N ARG A 204 -11.39 16.43 -1.73
CA ARG A 204 -10.78 16.45 -3.06
C ARG A 204 -11.80 16.84 -4.12
N GLN A 205 -11.66 18.04 -4.67
CA GLN A 205 -12.36 18.44 -5.90
C GLN A 205 -11.37 18.48 -7.06
N SER A 206 -11.64 17.71 -8.14
CA SER A 206 -10.71 17.53 -9.26
C SER A 206 -10.24 18.85 -9.88
N SER A 207 -11.15 19.81 -10.05
CA SER A 207 -10.83 21.14 -10.62
C SER A 207 -9.88 21.97 -9.74
N TYR A 208 -9.99 21.86 -8.41
CA TYR A 208 -9.12 22.56 -7.48
C TYR A 208 -7.78 21.85 -7.30
N LEU A 209 -7.80 20.51 -7.31
CA LEU A 209 -6.57 19.70 -7.31
C LEU A 209 -5.74 19.99 -8.56
N GLN A 210 -6.35 20.04 -9.74
CA GLN A 210 -5.66 20.39 -10.98
C GLN A 210 -4.99 21.77 -10.87
N LYS A 211 -5.73 22.79 -10.40
CA LYS A 211 -5.16 24.14 -10.19
C LYS A 211 -3.98 24.14 -9.23
N ALA A 212 -4.05 23.37 -8.13
CA ALA A 212 -2.96 23.26 -7.17
C ALA A 212 -1.73 22.56 -7.78
N LEU A 213 -1.93 21.50 -8.59
CA LEU A 213 -0.86 20.81 -9.31
C LEU A 213 -0.21 21.72 -10.37
N THR A 214 -1.01 22.48 -11.12
CA THR A 214 -0.48 23.48 -12.08
C THR A 214 0.33 24.55 -11.35
N HIS A 215 -0.16 25.05 -10.20
CA HIS A 215 0.58 26.02 -9.39
C HIS A 215 1.89 25.44 -8.86
N LEU A 216 1.89 24.19 -8.39
CA LEU A 216 3.12 23.49 -8.00
C LEU A 216 4.13 23.45 -9.15
N ALA A 217 3.69 23.06 -10.35
CA ALA A 217 4.56 23.00 -11.53
C ALA A 217 5.14 24.39 -11.88
N LEU A 218 4.33 25.45 -11.82
CA LEU A 218 4.79 26.82 -12.06
C LEU A 218 5.83 27.29 -11.03
N LEU A 219 5.62 26.95 -9.75
CA LEU A 219 6.59 27.25 -8.70
C LEU A 219 7.92 26.55 -8.97
N LEU A 220 7.90 25.28 -9.35
CA LEU A 220 9.10 24.49 -9.65
C LEU A 220 9.86 24.99 -10.89
N GLN A 221 9.15 25.50 -11.90
CA GLN A 221 9.76 26.00 -13.13
C GLN A 221 10.39 27.39 -12.99
N HIS A 222 9.88 28.22 -12.08
CA HIS A 222 10.25 29.64 -12.01
C HIS A 222 10.97 30.02 -10.71
N ARG A 223 11.05 29.13 -9.73
CA ARG A 223 11.74 29.39 -8.46
C ARG A 223 12.89 28.43 -8.23
N ASP A 224 14.08 29.00 -8.10
CA ASP A 224 15.29 28.26 -7.75
C ASP A 224 15.62 28.31 -6.25
N ASP A 225 14.87 29.05 -5.43
CA ASP A 225 15.16 29.23 -4.00
C ASP A 225 14.61 28.10 -3.11
N ALA A 226 14.00 27.08 -3.70
CA ALA A 226 13.43 25.94 -2.97
C ALA A 226 14.51 25.09 -2.30
N GLN A 227 14.32 24.84 -1.00
CA GLN A 227 15.14 23.96 -0.19
C GLN A 227 14.83 22.48 -0.50
N ALA A 228 15.83 21.60 -0.34
CA ALA A 228 15.64 20.17 -0.57
C ALA A 228 14.51 19.59 0.29
N GLU A 229 14.37 20.04 1.54
CA GLU A 229 13.32 19.56 2.44
C GLU A 229 11.90 19.89 1.93
N ASP A 230 11.67 21.09 1.41
CA ASP A 230 10.37 21.51 0.87
C ASP A 230 10.00 20.74 -0.41
N LEU A 231 11.01 20.47 -1.26
CA LEU A 231 10.85 19.66 -2.45
C LEU A 231 10.45 18.22 -2.09
N VAL A 232 11.14 17.59 -1.13
CA VAL A 232 10.79 16.25 -0.66
C VAL A 232 9.42 16.21 0.02
N ARG A 233 9.04 17.25 0.77
CA ARG A 233 7.70 17.35 1.34
C ARG A 233 6.62 17.35 0.24
N SER A 234 6.89 18.02 -0.88
CA SER A 234 6.01 17.99 -2.06
C SER A 234 5.89 16.58 -2.65
N CYS A 235 6.99 15.81 -2.72
CA CYS A 235 6.94 14.39 -3.09
C CYS A 235 6.03 13.58 -2.15
N ALA A 236 6.18 13.75 -0.83
CA ALA A 236 5.35 13.05 0.15
C ALA A 236 3.86 13.39 0.00
N ALA A 237 3.53 14.66 -0.26
CA ALA A 237 2.16 15.09 -0.52
C ALA A 237 1.59 14.43 -1.79
N LEU A 238 2.34 14.44 -2.90
CA LEU A 238 1.94 13.79 -4.14
C LEU A 238 1.80 12.26 -3.99
N ARG A 239 2.61 11.64 -3.14
CA ARG A 239 2.50 10.23 -2.79
C ARG A 239 1.19 9.91 -2.05
N ALA A 240 0.74 10.80 -1.16
CA ALA A 240 -0.49 10.63 -0.40
C ALA A 240 -1.76 10.79 -1.25
N LEU A 241 -1.67 11.41 -2.44
CA LEU A 241 -2.83 11.57 -3.32
C LEU A 241 -3.36 10.26 -3.91
N ARG A 242 -2.56 9.18 -3.95
CA ARG A 242 -2.97 7.92 -4.57
C ARG A 242 -4.15 7.26 -3.82
N PRO A 243 -5.18 6.75 -4.52
CA PRO A 243 -5.36 6.78 -5.98
C PRO A 243 -5.85 8.16 -6.47
N VAL A 244 -5.33 8.61 -7.63
CA VAL A 244 -5.71 9.89 -8.28
C VAL A 244 -6.66 9.62 -9.45
N PRO A 245 -7.63 10.52 -9.74
CA PRO A 245 -8.44 10.43 -10.95
C PRO A 245 -7.56 10.36 -12.21
N PRO A 246 -7.89 9.49 -13.19
CA PRO A 246 -7.03 9.25 -14.35
C PRO A 246 -6.72 10.52 -15.15
N GLU A 247 -7.69 11.44 -15.23
CA GLU A 247 -7.57 12.75 -15.88
C GLU A 247 -6.45 13.63 -15.31
N LEU A 248 -6.10 13.44 -14.03
CA LEU A 248 -5.09 14.25 -13.32
C LEU A 248 -3.76 13.52 -13.14
N SER A 249 -3.66 12.27 -13.64
CA SER A 249 -2.43 11.49 -13.51
C SER A 249 -1.28 12.11 -14.28
N GLY A 250 -1.56 12.81 -15.40
CA GLY A 250 -0.54 13.48 -16.19
C GLY A 250 0.10 14.63 -15.43
N GLU A 251 -0.71 15.49 -14.80
CA GLU A 251 -0.25 16.65 -14.04
C GLU A 251 0.62 16.24 -12.83
N VAL A 252 0.27 15.14 -12.16
CA VAL A 252 1.10 14.62 -11.06
C VAL A 252 2.46 14.12 -11.57
N VAL A 253 2.48 13.40 -12.70
CA VAL A 253 3.73 12.91 -13.29
C VAL A 253 4.62 14.08 -13.71
N VAL A 254 4.07 15.11 -14.38
CA VAL A 254 4.82 16.32 -14.76
C VAL A 254 5.38 17.02 -13.53
N ALA A 255 4.60 17.17 -12.45
CA ALA A 255 5.10 17.78 -11.21
C ALA A 255 6.24 16.94 -10.59
N LEU A 256 6.15 15.61 -10.62
CA LEU A 256 7.21 14.73 -10.12
C LEU A 256 8.47 14.77 -10.98
N GLU A 257 8.37 14.92 -12.30
CA GLU A 257 9.53 15.10 -13.17
C GLU A 257 10.28 16.40 -12.85
N LEU A 258 9.55 17.51 -12.72
CA LEU A 258 10.12 18.80 -12.32
C LEU A 258 10.74 18.75 -10.92
N LEU A 259 10.11 18.04 -9.96
CA LEU A 259 10.69 17.80 -8.64
C LEU A 259 11.99 16.99 -8.71
N ALA A 260 12.06 16.01 -9.62
CA ALA A 260 13.26 15.20 -9.78
C ALA A 260 14.43 16.02 -10.28
N GLU A 261 14.19 16.86 -11.30
CA GLU A 261 15.17 17.80 -11.83
C GLU A 261 15.62 18.81 -10.77
N ALA A 262 14.68 19.42 -10.05
CA ALA A 262 14.99 20.39 -9.00
C ALA A 262 15.83 19.77 -7.86
N LEU A 263 15.51 18.55 -7.42
CA LEU A 263 16.25 17.86 -6.37
C LEU A 263 17.66 17.46 -6.81
N LEU A 264 17.86 17.08 -8.08
CA LEU A 264 19.18 16.76 -8.62
C LEU A 264 20.13 17.97 -8.64
N LEU A 265 19.58 19.19 -8.59
CA LEU A 265 20.35 20.44 -8.52
C LEU A 265 20.62 20.90 -7.07
N ARG A 266 20.32 20.08 -6.06
CA ARG A 266 20.48 20.43 -4.64
C ARG A 266 21.44 19.47 -3.93
N GLU A 267 21.97 19.91 -2.80
CA GLU A 267 22.80 19.08 -1.93
C GLU A 267 21.92 18.07 -1.18
N LEU A 268 21.88 16.84 -1.70
CA LEU A 268 21.07 15.77 -1.11
C LEU A 268 21.56 15.36 0.30
N SER A 269 22.82 15.60 0.63
CA SER A 269 23.42 15.28 1.93
C SER A 269 22.71 15.94 3.11
N GLU A 270 22.11 17.12 2.91
CA GLU A 270 21.34 17.86 3.93
C GLU A 270 20.04 17.14 4.32
N LEU A 271 19.52 16.27 3.46
CA LEU A 271 18.30 15.52 3.74
C LEU A 271 18.56 14.45 4.80
N GLY A 272 17.64 14.28 5.74
CA GLY A 272 17.64 13.14 6.66
C GLY A 272 17.26 11.83 5.95
N PRO A 273 17.70 10.64 6.42
CA PRO A 273 17.40 9.37 5.77
C PRO A 273 15.90 9.12 5.58
N GLY A 274 15.07 9.46 6.57
CA GLY A 274 13.61 9.34 6.46
C GLY A 274 13.02 10.15 5.30
N ARG A 275 13.56 11.34 5.00
CA ARG A 275 13.13 12.16 3.86
C ARG A 275 13.53 11.54 2.53
N MET A 276 14.75 11.02 2.43
CA MET A 276 15.21 10.31 1.23
C MET A 276 14.36 9.06 0.95
N ILE A 277 14.03 8.30 2.00
CA ILE A 277 13.15 7.12 1.89
C ILE A 277 11.75 7.52 1.41
N GLN A 278 11.17 8.61 1.92
CA GLN A 278 9.88 9.15 1.46
C GLN A 278 9.91 9.54 -0.02
N ALA A 279 10.99 10.17 -0.48
CA ALA A 279 11.16 10.51 -1.88
C ALA A 279 11.25 9.24 -2.75
N LEU A 280 12.08 8.26 -2.36
CA LEU A 280 12.21 6.98 -3.06
C LEU A 280 10.85 6.24 -3.15
N ASP A 281 10.10 6.16 -2.05
CA ASP A 281 8.76 5.55 -2.05
C ASP A 281 7.81 6.31 -2.98
N CYS A 282 7.86 7.65 -3.02
CA CYS A 282 7.05 8.44 -3.93
C CYS A 282 7.27 8.04 -5.39
N TYR A 283 8.51 8.08 -5.86
CA TYR A 283 8.84 7.77 -7.25
C TYR A 283 8.60 6.29 -7.60
N ALA A 284 8.87 5.37 -6.67
CA ALA A 284 8.57 3.95 -6.86
C ALA A 284 7.05 3.68 -6.93
N ALA A 285 6.26 4.33 -6.06
CA ALA A 285 4.81 4.16 -6.03
C ALA A 285 4.13 4.74 -7.29
N TRP A 286 4.60 5.86 -7.80
CA TRP A 286 4.12 6.41 -9.08
C TRP A 286 4.66 5.66 -10.30
N ALA A 287 5.50 4.64 -10.08
CA ALA A 287 6.16 3.87 -11.12
C ALA A 287 6.95 4.78 -12.08
N LEU A 288 7.57 5.85 -11.58
CA LEU A 288 8.49 6.67 -12.39
C LEU A 288 9.87 6.02 -12.51
N VAL A 289 10.09 4.99 -11.70
CA VAL A 289 11.32 4.19 -11.61
C VAL A 289 10.93 2.72 -11.79
N GLY A 290 11.84 1.94 -12.37
CA GLY A 290 11.66 0.52 -12.64
C GLY A 290 11.64 0.20 -14.13
N HIS A 291 11.99 -1.05 -14.44
CA HIS A 291 12.02 -1.55 -15.81
C HIS A 291 10.61 -1.57 -16.41
N GLU A 292 10.46 -0.99 -17.61
CA GLU A 292 9.23 -0.97 -18.42
C GLU A 292 8.04 -0.24 -17.82
N SER A 293 8.28 0.74 -16.96
CA SER A 293 7.19 1.63 -16.58
C SER A 293 6.89 2.62 -17.73
N PRO A 294 5.62 2.82 -18.11
CA PRO A 294 5.27 3.74 -19.19
C PRO A 294 5.56 5.21 -18.84
N GLY A 295 5.73 5.53 -17.55
CA GLY A 295 6.12 6.86 -17.06
C GLY A 295 7.58 6.93 -16.60
N ARG A 296 8.46 6.06 -17.11
CA ARG A 296 9.87 6.07 -16.71
C ARG A 296 10.51 7.41 -17.11
N SER A 297 10.91 8.19 -16.12
CA SER A 297 11.63 9.45 -16.30
C SER A 297 13.12 9.25 -16.04
N ALA A 298 13.98 9.78 -16.92
CA ALA A 298 15.43 9.72 -16.74
C ALA A 298 15.85 10.46 -15.46
N ALA A 299 15.32 11.68 -15.24
CA ALA A 299 15.58 12.46 -14.04
C ALA A 299 15.12 11.72 -12.76
N ALA A 300 13.95 11.08 -12.77
CA ALA A 300 13.48 10.31 -11.62
C ALA A 300 14.39 9.11 -11.30
N VAL A 301 14.87 8.41 -12.34
CA VAL A 301 15.80 7.29 -12.18
C VAL A 301 17.13 7.78 -11.62
N ASP A 302 17.69 8.85 -12.17
CA ASP A 302 18.97 9.42 -11.73
C ASP A 302 18.88 9.93 -10.29
N LEU A 303 17.80 10.62 -9.93
CA LEU A 303 17.54 11.05 -8.56
C LEU A 303 17.46 9.85 -7.61
N CYS A 304 16.73 8.80 -7.96
CA CYS A 304 16.59 7.65 -7.07
C CYS A 304 17.91 6.90 -6.86
N TRP A 305 18.78 6.84 -7.88
CA TRP A 305 20.14 6.32 -7.72
C TRP A 305 21.02 7.25 -6.89
N ALA A 306 20.89 8.57 -7.02
CA ALA A 306 21.61 9.53 -6.20
C ALA A 306 21.20 9.41 -4.72
N LEU A 307 19.90 9.37 -4.43
CA LEU A 307 19.36 9.15 -3.08
C LEU A 307 19.80 7.80 -2.50
N ALA A 308 19.77 6.73 -3.28
CA ALA A 308 20.22 5.41 -2.82
C ALA A 308 21.72 5.40 -2.46
N ARG A 309 22.56 6.09 -3.24
CA ARG A 309 24.00 6.23 -2.93
C ARG A 309 24.24 7.07 -1.68
N GLU A 310 23.47 8.13 -1.50
CA GLU A 310 23.59 9.02 -0.33
C GLU A 310 23.09 8.36 0.95
N LEU A 311 22.07 7.49 0.87
CA LEU A 311 21.58 6.71 2.01
C LEU A 311 22.59 5.69 2.55
N ARG A 312 23.51 5.23 1.70
CA ARG A 312 24.52 4.23 2.07
C ARG A 312 25.43 4.79 3.18
N GLY A 313 25.57 4.03 4.25
CA GLY A 313 26.34 4.37 5.45
C GLY A 313 25.58 5.24 6.45
N ARG A 314 24.31 5.58 6.18
CA ARG A 314 23.46 6.41 7.05
C ARG A 314 22.27 5.64 7.64
N LEU A 315 22.06 4.37 7.25
CA LEU A 315 20.92 3.58 7.73
C LEU A 315 21.17 3.00 9.11
N HIS A 316 22.42 2.74 9.51
CA HIS A 316 22.70 2.13 10.82
C HIS A 316 22.09 2.93 11.98
N ASP A 317 22.41 4.22 12.09
CA ASP A 317 21.85 5.07 13.15
C ASP A 317 20.35 5.27 13.00
N HIS A 318 19.87 5.44 11.76
CA HIS A 318 18.44 5.65 11.46
C HIS A 318 17.59 4.44 11.83
N SER A 319 18.08 3.22 11.60
CA SER A 319 17.41 1.96 11.90
C SER A 319 17.05 1.83 13.38
N SER A 320 17.86 2.44 14.24
CA SER A 320 17.69 2.38 15.69
C SER A 320 16.53 3.24 16.18
N GLN A 321 16.28 4.37 15.51
CA GLN A 321 15.29 5.38 15.89
C GLN A 321 13.97 5.22 15.13
N HIS A 322 14.05 4.86 13.85
CA HIS A 322 12.92 4.81 12.92
C HIS A 322 12.87 3.47 12.16
N PRO A 323 12.66 2.35 12.86
CA PRO A 323 12.73 1.00 12.28
C PRO A 323 11.69 0.77 11.17
N ASP A 324 10.56 1.47 11.21
CA ASP A 324 9.48 1.33 10.24
C ASP A 324 9.86 1.83 8.84
N ASP A 325 10.74 2.83 8.76
CA ASP A 325 11.21 3.39 7.49
C ASP A 325 11.99 2.35 6.66
N LEU A 326 12.62 1.37 7.31
CA LEU A 326 13.34 0.29 6.62
C LEU A 326 12.39 -0.60 5.80
N GLY A 327 11.19 -0.85 6.31
CA GLY A 327 10.18 -1.61 5.56
C GLY A 327 9.71 -0.87 4.31
N THR A 328 9.53 0.45 4.43
CA THR A 328 9.23 1.34 3.31
C THR A 328 10.37 1.37 2.30
N LEU A 329 11.62 1.51 2.76
CA LEU A 329 12.80 1.50 1.89
C LEU A 329 12.94 0.17 1.14
N ALA A 330 12.80 -0.98 1.81
CA ALA A 330 12.86 -2.29 1.18
C ALA A 330 11.82 -2.43 0.06
N LEU A 331 10.59 -1.97 0.31
CA LEU A 331 9.54 -2.00 -0.69
C LEU A 331 9.80 -1.02 -1.85
N ALA A 332 10.31 0.17 -1.56
CA ALA A 332 10.64 1.19 -2.56
C ALA A 332 11.79 0.73 -3.47
N LEU A 333 12.89 0.22 -2.92
CA LEU A 333 14.02 -0.31 -3.69
C LEU A 333 13.59 -1.45 -4.60
N ALA A 334 12.81 -2.40 -4.07
CA ALA A 334 12.35 -3.54 -4.83
C ALA A 334 11.32 -3.17 -5.93
N THR A 335 10.42 -2.23 -5.63
CA THR A 335 9.40 -1.78 -6.59
C THR A 335 10.02 -0.90 -7.67
N GLY A 336 10.97 -0.05 -7.32
CA GLY A 336 11.76 0.76 -8.24
C GLY A 336 12.82 -0.04 -9.02
N GLY A 337 13.08 -1.30 -8.67
CA GLY A 337 14.12 -2.10 -9.32
C GLY A 337 15.53 -1.54 -9.09
N LEU A 338 15.78 -0.93 -7.93
CA LEU A 338 17.06 -0.34 -7.56
C LEU A 338 17.96 -1.44 -6.96
N ALA A 339 18.86 -1.97 -7.78
CA ALA A 339 19.80 -3.03 -7.40
C ALA A 339 21.12 -2.48 -6.83
N HIS A 340 21.05 -1.64 -5.78
CA HIS A 340 22.23 -1.13 -5.09
C HIS A 340 22.68 -2.14 -4.02
N GLU A 341 23.57 -3.07 -4.34
CA GLU A 341 23.92 -4.21 -3.46
C GLU A 341 24.37 -3.78 -2.06
N GLU A 342 25.28 -2.82 -1.93
CA GLU A 342 25.77 -2.38 -0.61
C GLU A 342 24.68 -1.77 0.28
N LEU A 343 23.74 -1.02 -0.29
CA LEU A 343 22.59 -0.48 0.44
C LEU A 343 21.63 -1.60 0.85
N TRP A 344 21.47 -2.63 0.01
CA TRP A 344 20.69 -3.81 0.35
C TRP A 344 21.31 -4.59 1.50
N GLU A 345 22.62 -4.72 1.55
CA GLU A 345 23.34 -5.37 2.66
C GLU A 345 23.11 -4.61 3.98
N GLU A 346 23.35 -3.29 3.99
CA GLU A 346 23.12 -2.45 5.17
C GLU A 346 21.63 -2.47 5.60
N LEU A 347 20.71 -2.42 4.65
CA LEU A 347 19.27 -2.51 4.92
C LEU A 347 18.88 -3.86 5.54
N ILE A 348 19.46 -4.96 5.06
CA ILE A 348 19.20 -6.30 5.58
C ILE A 348 19.69 -6.43 7.01
N GLU A 349 20.89 -5.94 7.31
CA GLU A 349 21.44 -5.92 8.67
C GLU A 349 20.56 -5.09 9.60
N GLY A 350 20.22 -3.86 9.19
CA GLY A 350 19.31 -2.99 9.94
C GLY A 350 17.94 -3.62 10.17
N LEU A 351 17.37 -4.30 9.17
CA LEU A 351 16.09 -5.02 9.32
C LEU A 351 16.21 -6.19 10.30
N GLN A 352 17.30 -6.94 10.30
CA GLN A 352 17.50 -8.06 11.23
C GLN A 352 17.59 -7.57 12.68
N GLU A 353 18.31 -6.49 12.93
CA GLU A 353 18.45 -5.89 14.26
C GLU A 353 17.15 -5.23 14.73
N ALA A 354 16.45 -4.53 13.83
CA ALA A 354 15.30 -3.71 14.16
C ALA A 354 13.93 -4.42 14.08
N ALA A 355 13.86 -5.63 13.50
CA ALA A 355 12.59 -6.35 13.25
C ALA A 355 11.65 -6.43 14.46
N HIS A 356 12.20 -6.62 15.66
CA HIS A 356 11.44 -6.73 16.90
C HIS A 356 10.75 -5.41 17.34
N ARG A 357 11.20 -4.25 16.84
CA ARG A 357 10.65 -2.92 17.14
C ARG A 357 9.65 -2.44 16.10
N MET A 358 9.65 -3.01 14.90
CA MET A 358 8.82 -2.55 13.77
C MET A 358 7.33 -2.66 14.05
N ALA A 359 6.51 -1.80 13.47
CA ALA A 359 5.06 -2.01 13.40
C ALA A 359 4.71 -3.20 12.49
N GLY A 360 3.55 -3.83 12.70
CA GLY A 360 3.07 -4.93 11.85
C GLY A 360 3.06 -4.60 10.35
N PRO A 361 2.47 -3.46 9.93
CA PRO A 361 2.49 -3.02 8.53
C PRO A 361 3.89 -2.85 7.94
N ALA A 362 4.82 -2.30 8.72
CA ALA A 362 6.21 -2.11 8.28
C ALA A 362 6.93 -3.46 8.11
N ALA A 363 6.70 -4.42 9.02
CA ALA A 363 7.24 -5.78 8.89
C ALA A 363 6.68 -6.51 7.66
N ALA A 364 5.39 -6.33 7.34
CA ALA A 364 4.78 -6.87 6.13
C ALA A 364 5.35 -6.25 4.84
N ALA A 365 5.56 -4.93 4.83
CA ALA A 365 6.21 -4.23 3.73
C ALA A 365 7.67 -4.69 3.53
N ALA A 366 8.43 -4.85 4.62
CA ALA A 366 9.78 -5.38 4.60
C ALA A 366 9.82 -6.80 4.00
N ALA A 367 8.94 -7.70 4.47
CA ALA A 367 8.88 -9.07 3.98
C ALA A 367 8.64 -9.13 2.46
N LEU A 368 7.73 -8.30 1.94
CA LEU A 368 7.47 -8.19 0.50
C LEU A 368 8.65 -7.58 -0.25
N GLY A 369 9.20 -6.48 0.27
CA GLY A 369 10.31 -5.75 -0.34
C GLY A 369 11.54 -6.63 -0.51
N VAL A 370 11.99 -7.27 0.57
CA VAL A 370 13.11 -8.23 0.60
C VAL A 370 12.87 -9.38 -0.38
N ALA A 371 11.65 -9.93 -0.43
CA ALA A 371 11.33 -11.05 -1.31
C ALA A 371 11.32 -10.65 -2.79
N ARG A 372 10.86 -9.43 -3.09
CA ARG A 372 10.86 -8.86 -4.45
C ARG A 372 12.26 -8.45 -4.89
N GLY A 373 13.12 -8.02 -3.96
CA GLY A 373 14.55 -7.80 -4.17
C GLY A 373 15.35 -9.09 -4.38
N GLY A 374 14.71 -10.26 -4.38
CA GLY A 374 15.36 -11.55 -4.64
C GLY A 374 16.16 -12.10 -3.46
N ARG A 375 16.01 -11.51 -2.27
CA ARG A 375 16.77 -11.92 -1.08
C ARG A 375 15.98 -12.98 -0.31
N ARG A 376 16.62 -14.12 -0.05
CA ARG A 376 16.02 -15.25 0.67
C ARG A 376 16.84 -15.54 1.92
N LEU A 377 16.57 -14.81 2.99
CA LEU A 377 17.32 -14.88 4.24
C LEU A 377 16.42 -15.45 5.36
N PRO A 378 16.47 -16.78 5.62
CA PRO A 378 15.56 -17.43 6.56
C PRO A 378 15.49 -16.75 7.93
N ARG A 379 16.64 -16.37 8.50
CA ARG A 379 16.73 -15.69 9.81
C ARG A 379 15.96 -14.38 9.86
N LEU A 380 16.04 -13.56 8.81
CA LEU A 380 15.29 -12.31 8.73
C LEU A 380 13.79 -12.59 8.65
N TYR A 381 13.37 -13.56 7.82
CA TYR A 381 11.97 -13.94 7.72
C TYR A 381 11.42 -14.50 9.03
N GLU A 382 12.19 -15.28 9.78
CA GLU A 382 11.81 -15.75 11.12
C GLU A 382 11.60 -14.58 12.10
N ALA A 383 12.47 -13.56 12.06
CA ALA A 383 12.31 -12.36 12.90
C ALA A 383 11.05 -11.55 12.52
N LEU A 384 10.82 -11.33 11.22
CA LEU A 384 9.62 -10.65 10.73
C LEU A 384 8.35 -11.46 11.03
N ALA A 385 8.40 -12.79 10.91
CA ALA A 385 7.30 -13.69 11.22
C ALA A 385 6.89 -13.61 12.69
N ARG A 386 7.88 -13.62 13.60
CA ARG A 386 7.64 -13.44 15.04
C ARG A 386 6.93 -12.11 15.29
N ARG A 387 7.38 -11.04 14.63
CA ARG A 387 6.78 -9.72 14.81
C ARG A 387 5.34 -9.64 14.31
N LEU A 388 5.05 -10.23 13.15
CA LEU A 388 3.68 -10.27 12.61
C LEU A 388 2.75 -11.10 13.49
N ARG A 389 3.24 -12.15 14.15
CA ARG A 389 2.47 -12.93 15.13
C ARG A 389 2.09 -12.09 16.35
N GLU A 390 3.00 -11.28 16.87
CA GLU A 390 2.76 -10.38 18.01
C GLU A 390 1.79 -9.24 17.66
N ARG A 391 1.84 -8.74 16.43
CA ARG A 391 1.09 -7.54 15.98
C ARG A 391 -0.01 -7.85 14.96
N ARG A 392 -0.54 -9.08 14.94
CA ARG A 392 -1.52 -9.52 13.93
C ARG A 392 -2.78 -8.65 13.89
N GLY A 393 -3.20 -8.12 15.03
CA GLY A 393 -4.39 -7.27 15.16
C GLY A 393 -4.25 -5.91 14.48
N ASP A 394 -3.02 -5.45 14.23
CA ASP A 394 -2.75 -4.17 13.57
C ASP A 394 -2.78 -4.28 12.03
N LEU A 395 -2.83 -5.50 11.48
CA LEU A 395 -2.70 -5.72 10.05
C LEU A 395 -4.01 -5.43 9.32
N SER A 396 -3.92 -4.59 8.29
CA SER A 396 -4.98 -4.38 7.30
C SER A 396 -4.99 -5.49 6.24
N ALA A 397 -6.00 -5.48 5.36
CA ALA A 397 -6.07 -6.39 4.22
C ALA A 397 -4.83 -6.27 3.30
N LEU A 398 -4.38 -5.03 3.05
CA LEU A 398 -3.18 -4.76 2.25
C LEU A 398 -1.92 -5.30 2.92
N ASP A 399 -1.81 -5.17 4.24
CA ASP A 399 -0.65 -5.68 4.99
C ASP A 399 -0.63 -7.21 4.99
N CYS A 400 -1.79 -7.87 5.11
CA CYS A 400 -1.91 -9.31 4.96
C CYS A 400 -1.47 -9.76 3.56
N ALA A 401 -1.90 -9.05 2.51
CA ALA A 401 -1.50 -9.33 1.14
C ALA A 401 0.01 -9.13 0.91
N ARG A 402 0.60 -8.07 1.49
CA ARG A 402 2.04 -7.82 1.46
C ARG A 402 2.82 -8.93 2.16
N ALA A 403 2.43 -9.29 3.38
CA ALA A 403 3.03 -10.37 4.14
C ALA A 403 2.95 -11.69 3.35
N ALA A 404 1.78 -12.07 2.85
CA ALA A 404 1.62 -13.26 2.03
C ALA A 404 2.53 -13.23 0.79
N GLY A 405 2.57 -12.12 0.06
CA GLY A 405 3.43 -11.94 -1.11
C GLY A 405 4.93 -12.02 -0.82
N GLY A 406 5.35 -11.71 0.41
CA GLY A 406 6.71 -11.88 0.90
C GLY A 406 7.02 -13.32 1.30
N PHE A 407 6.28 -13.85 2.28
CA PHE A 407 6.55 -15.15 2.90
C PHE A 407 6.31 -16.34 1.98
N LEU A 408 5.38 -16.25 1.02
CA LEU A 408 5.14 -17.34 0.07
C LEU A 408 6.28 -17.53 -0.94
N ARG A 409 7.26 -16.62 -0.97
CA ARG A 409 8.49 -16.74 -1.79
C ARG A 409 9.67 -17.36 -1.00
N CYS A 410 9.46 -17.67 0.27
CA CYS A 410 10.44 -18.24 1.21
C CYS A 410 10.39 -19.78 1.21
N PRO A 411 11.28 -20.46 1.96
CA PRO A 411 11.19 -21.91 2.15
C PRO A 411 9.80 -22.35 2.65
N VAL A 412 9.36 -23.54 2.21
CA VAL A 412 8.01 -24.08 2.44
C VAL A 412 7.60 -24.03 3.91
N ALA A 413 8.51 -24.38 4.82
CA ALA A 413 8.24 -24.40 6.25
C ALA A 413 7.77 -23.02 6.78
N ILE A 414 8.45 -21.94 6.40
CA ILE A 414 8.11 -20.57 6.83
C ILE A 414 6.81 -20.12 6.15
N ALA A 415 6.65 -20.43 4.85
CA ALA A 415 5.45 -20.09 4.10
C ALA A 415 4.19 -20.73 4.72
N GLU A 416 4.26 -22.01 5.07
CA GLU A 416 3.16 -22.72 5.74
C GLU A 416 2.91 -22.19 7.16
N GLU A 417 3.96 -21.99 7.97
CA GLU A 417 3.86 -21.54 9.36
C GLU A 417 3.26 -20.13 9.50
N VAL A 418 3.60 -19.21 8.58
CA VAL A 418 3.23 -17.80 8.71
C VAL A 418 1.96 -17.48 7.94
N VAL A 419 1.82 -18.01 6.72
CA VAL A 419 0.76 -17.61 5.79
C VAL A 419 -0.42 -18.57 5.81
N LEU A 420 -0.18 -19.86 5.65
CA LEU A 420 -1.25 -20.82 5.38
C LEU A 420 -1.88 -21.42 6.65
N ARG A 421 -1.08 -21.57 7.71
CA ARG A 421 -1.51 -22.08 9.03
C ARG A 421 -1.24 -21.07 10.15
N GLY A 422 -0.98 -19.83 9.78
CA GLY A 422 -0.35 -18.84 10.62
C GLY A 422 -1.17 -17.58 10.85
N PRO A 423 -0.54 -16.54 11.45
CA PRO A 423 -1.21 -15.30 11.81
C PRO A 423 -1.81 -14.57 10.60
N ILE A 424 -1.27 -14.76 9.38
CA ILE A 424 -1.82 -14.09 8.19
C ILE A 424 -3.13 -14.74 7.74
N SER A 425 -3.20 -16.06 7.62
CA SER A 425 -4.47 -16.76 7.31
C SER A 425 -5.54 -16.46 8.36
N GLU A 426 -5.18 -16.50 9.65
CA GLU A 426 -6.12 -16.17 10.74
C GLU A 426 -6.65 -14.75 10.56
N ARG A 427 -5.76 -13.78 10.28
CA ARG A 427 -6.16 -12.39 10.10
C ARG A 427 -7.01 -12.16 8.84
N VAL A 428 -6.71 -12.84 7.75
CA VAL A 428 -7.54 -12.81 6.51
C VAL A 428 -8.95 -13.29 6.81
N LEU A 429 -9.10 -14.36 7.60
CA LEU A 429 -10.40 -14.89 8.02
C LEU A 429 -11.13 -13.93 8.98
N GLU A 430 -10.41 -13.30 9.91
CA GLU A 430 -10.97 -12.29 10.83
C GLU A 430 -11.50 -11.05 10.09
N LEU A 431 -10.74 -10.55 9.10
CA LEU A 431 -11.11 -9.38 8.30
C LEU A 431 -12.26 -9.68 7.33
N GLY A 432 -12.33 -10.92 6.84
CA GLY A 432 -13.23 -11.35 5.78
C GLY A 432 -12.69 -11.01 4.38
N LEU A 433 -13.01 -11.84 3.39
CA LEU A 433 -12.51 -11.66 2.02
C LEU A 433 -13.07 -10.39 1.36
N ASP A 434 -14.25 -9.93 1.79
CA ASP A 434 -14.87 -8.71 1.28
C ASP A 434 -14.09 -7.44 1.65
N SER A 435 -13.26 -7.48 2.69
CA SER A 435 -12.42 -6.34 3.08
C SER A 435 -11.25 -6.09 2.12
N PHE A 436 -10.95 -7.06 1.24
CA PHE A 436 -9.85 -6.94 0.27
C PHE A 436 -10.34 -6.12 -0.93
N ASP A 437 -9.71 -4.96 -1.12
CA ASP A 437 -9.86 -4.17 -2.34
C ASP A 437 -9.12 -4.83 -3.52
N ALA A 438 -9.32 -4.29 -4.73
CA ALA A 438 -8.71 -4.84 -5.94
C ALA A 438 -7.17 -4.91 -5.86
N GLU A 439 -6.52 -3.95 -5.18
CA GLU A 439 -5.07 -3.95 -4.99
C GLU A 439 -4.60 -5.06 -4.06
N SER A 440 -5.18 -5.14 -2.86
CA SER A 440 -4.85 -6.14 -1.85
C SER A 440 -5.13 -7.55 -2.36
N ALA A 441 -6.27 -7.74 -3.04
CA ALA A 441 -6.66 -9.03 -3.58
C ALA A 441 -5.73 -9.50 -4.72
N THR A 442 -5.37 -8.59 -5.63
CA THR A 442 -4.40 -8.89 -6.70
C THR A 442 -3.04 -9.26 -6.12
N LEU A 443 -2.59 -8.54 -5.09
CA LEU A 443 -1.32 -8.81 -4.43
C LEU A 443 -1.33 -10.14 -3.68
N LEU A 444 -2.43 -10.48 -3.01
CA LEU A 444 -2.60 -11.76 -2.32
C LEU A 444 -2.59 -12.93 -3.32
N LEU A 445 -3.34 -12.83 -4.42
CA LEU A 445 -3.32 -13.83 -5.50
C LEU A 445 -1.94 -13.91 -6.18
N ASP A 446 -1.19 -12.81 -6.32
CA ASP A 446 0.20 -12.86 -6.79
C ASP A 446 1.09 -13.64 -5.83
N GLY A 447 0.94 -13.41 -4.53
CA GLY A 447 1.63 -14.16 -3.49
C GLY A 447 1.34 -15.65 -3.56
N LEU A 448 0.05 -16.02 -3.57
CA LEU A 448 -0.41 -17.41 -3.66
C LEU A 448 0.14 -18.12 -4.89
N SER A 449 0.15 -17.46 -6.05
CA SER A 449 0.68 -18.06 -7.29
C SER A 449 2.19 -18.34 -7.27
N ARG A 450 2.90 -17.82 -6.27
CA ARG A 450 4.34 -18.01 -6.08
C ARG A 450 4.66 -18.94 -4.92
N ALA A 451 3.63 -19.46 -4.26
CA ALA A 451 3.79 -20.43 -3.20
C ALA A 451 4.51 -21.69 -3.72
N PRO A 452 5.29 -22.38 -2.88
CA PRO A 452 5.87 -23.66 -3.25
C PRO A 452 4.77 -24.66 -3.64
N GLN A 453 5.00 -25.47 -4.68
CA GLN A 453 4.00 -26.41 -5.21
C GLN A 453 3.49 -27.44 -4.20
N VAL A 454 4.24 -27.68 -3.12
CA VAL A 454 3.89 -28.63 -2.05
C VAL A 454 3.11 -27.98 -0.89
N ALA A 455 2.88 -26.67 -0.94
CA ALA A 455 2.24 -25.94 0.14
C ALA A 455 0.73 -26.19 0.16
N HIS A 456 0.23 -26.76 1.25
CA HIS A 456 -1.18 -27.17 1.35
C HIS A 456 -2.11 -25.97 1.59
N GLY A 457 -3.27 -25.95 0.93
CA GLY A 457 -4.33 -24.94 1.16
C GLY A 457 -4.22 -23.67 0.31
N VAL A 458 -3.15 -23.52 -0.49
CA VAL A 458 -2.98 -22.39 -1.43
C VAL A 458 -4.14 -22.33 -2.43
N GLU A 459 -4.49 -23.48 -3.03
CA GLU A 459 -5.58 -23.58 -4.01
C GLU A 459 -6.95 -23.27 -3.39
N LEU A 460 -7.18 -23.70 -2.15
CA LEU A 460 -8.43 -23.43 -1.42
C LEU A 460 -8.61 -21.95 -1.14
N LEU A 461 -7.58 -21.28 -0.60
CA LEU A 461 -7.62 -19.85 -0.33
C LEU A 461 -7.72 -19.04 -1.63
N ALA A 462 -7.02 -19.44 -2.68
CA ALA A 462 -7.13 -18.83 -4.00
C ALA A 462 -8.54 -18.97 -4.57
N GLY A 463 -9.14 -20.16 -4.48
CA GLY A 463 -10.52 -20.42 -4.93
C GLY A 463 -11.53 -19.55 -4.18
N ALA A 464 -11.48 -19.55 -2.85
CA ALA A 464 -12.39 -18.74 -2.02
C ALA A 464 -12.24 -17.24 -2.30
N LEU A 465 -11.00 -16.76 -2.48
CA LEU A 465 -10.75 -15.37 -2.83
C LEU A 465 -11.33 -15.02 -4.20
N LEU A 466 -11.17 -15.89 -5.21
CA LEU A 466 -11.74 -15.62 -6.54
C LEU A 466 -13.26 -15.63 -6.55
N GLU A 467 -13.89 -16.52 -5.79
CA GLU A 467 -15.35 -16.53 -5.62
C GLU A 467 -15.84 -15.22 -4.98
N ALA A 468 -15.16 -14.73 -3.95
CA ALA A 468 -15.48 -13.45 -3.31
C ALA A 468 -15.26 -12.24 -4.25
N LEU A 469 -14.26 -12.32 -5.15
CA LEU A 469 -13.96 -11.25 -6.11
C LEU A 469 -14.85 -11.26 -7.35
N HIS A 470 -15.45 -12.40 -7.69
CA HIS A 470 -16.28 -12.56 -8.90
C HIS A 470 -17.32 -11.42 -9.10
N PRO A 471 -18.14 -11.04 -8.10
CA PRO A 471 -19.09 -9.93 -8.27
C PRO A 471 -18.44 -8.55 -8.47
N ARG A 472 -17.14 -8.42 -8.17
CA ARG A 472 -16.39 -7.16 -8.13
C ARG A 472 -15.33 -7.05 -9.23
N LEU A 473 -15.31 -7.96 -10.21
CA LEU A 473 -14.33 -7.94 -11.31
C LEU A 473 -14.34 -6.63 -12.11
N GLY A 474 -15.46 -5.89 -12.11
CA GLY A 474 -15.55 -4.56 -12.71
C GLY A 474 -14.68 -3.49 -12.04
N GLU A 475 -14.28 -3.67 -10.78
CA GLU A 475 -13.43 -2.74 -10.02
C GLU A 475 -11.94 -2.87 -10.39
N PHE A 476 -11.54 -3.95 -11.07
CA PHE A 476 -10.15 -4.25 -11.35
C PHE A 476 -9.69 -3.51 -12.62
N SER A 477 -8.53 -2.84 -12.51
CA SER A 477 -7.85 -2.27 -13.66
C SER A 477 -7.28 -3.36 -14.59
N ALA A 478 -7.05 -3.02 -15.86
CA ALA A 478 -6.41 -3.93 -16.83
C ALA A 478 -5.06 -4.50 -16.33
N ARG A 479 -4.27 -3.71 -15.57
CA ARG A 479 -3.02 -4.17 -14.96
C ARG A 479 -3.26 -5.24 -13.90
N GLN A 480 -4.25 -5.03 -13.04
CA GLN A 480 -4.61 -5.96 -11.98
C GLN A 480 -5.17 -7.27 -12.57
N LEU A 481 -6.07 -7.17 -13.56
CA LEU A 481 -6.61 -8.32 -14.29
C LEU A 481 -5.50 -9.14 -14.97
N ALA A 482 -4.54 -8.49 -15.64
CA ALA A 482 -3.38 -9.19 -16.21
C ALA A 482 -2.56 -9.95 -15.16
N SER A 483 -2.35 -9.36 -13.98
CA SER A 483 -1.66 -10.04 -12.88
C SER A 483 -2.47 -11.21 -12.33
N LEU A 484 -3.79 -11.04 -12.23
CA LEU A 484 -4.71 -12.06 -11.75
C LEU A 484 -4.72 -13.26 -12.71
N VAL A 485 -4.86 -13.05 -14.02
CA VAL A 485 -4.82 -14.14 -15.02
C VAL A 485 -3.49 -14.88 -15.00
N ARG A 486 -2.37 -14.17 -14.82
CA ARG A 486 -1.06 -14.80 -14.63
C ARG A 486 -1.01 -15.65 -13.36
N SER A 487 -1.66 -15.24 -12.27
CA SER A 487 -1.79 -16.08 -11.07
C SER A 487 -2.62 -17.34 -11.32
N LEU A 488 -3.70 -17.23 -12.09
CA LEU A 488 -4.62 -18.35 -12.38
C LEU A 488 -3.97 -19.48 -13.16
N GLY A 489 -3.06 -19.16 -14.08
CA GLY A 489 -2.25 -20.16 -14.79
C GLY A 489 -1.46 -21.10 -13.86
N VAL A 490 -1.15 -20.65 -12.64
CA VAL A 490 -0.46 -21.45 -11.61
C VAL A 490 -1.45 -22.05 -10.60
N LEU A 491 -2.42 -21.26 -10.14
CA LEU A 491 -3.30 -21.61 -9.02
C LEU A 491 -4.43 -22.59 -9.34
N ARG A 492 -4.85 -22.69 -10.61
CA ARG A 492 -5.86 -23.67 -11.10
C ARG A 492 -7.10 -23.82 -10.18
N PRO A 493 -7.84 -22.74 -9.89
CA PRO A 493 -9.03 -22.81 -9.04
C PRO A 493 -10.14 -23.68 -9.65
N ALA A 494 -10.97 -24.29 -8.80
CA ALA A 494 -11.99 -25.25 -9.22
C ALA A 494 -13.21 -24.64 -9.96
N GLY A 495 -13.44 -23.34 -9.88
CA GLY A 495 -14.59 -22.67 -10.50
C GLY A 495 -14.36 -22.28 -11.97
N GLN A 496 -14.81 -23.12 -12.93
CA GLN A 496 -14.67 -22.85 -14.36
C GLN A 496 -15.42 -21.58 -14.81
N ASP A 497 -16.62 -21.32 -14.27
CA ASP A 497 -17.41 -20.15 -14.64
C ASP A 497 -16.74 -18.85 -14.17
N VAL A 498 -16.23 -18.84 -12.93
CA VAL A 498 -15.47 -17.71 -12.38
C VAL A 498 -14.20 -17.48 -13.18
N LEU A 499 -13.49 -18.55 -13.54
CA LEU A 499 -12.30 -18.49 -14.39
C LEU A 499 -12.63 -17.85 -15.75
N ARG A 500 -13.68 -18.30 -16.44
CA ARG A 500 -14.11 -17.72 -17.72
C ARG A 500 -14.49 -16.24 -17.58
N ALA A 501 -15.27 -15.88 -16.57
CA ALA A 501 -15.66 -14.49 -16.32
C ALA A 501 -14.44 -13.57 -16.12
N VAL A 502 -13.43 -14.04 -15.38
CA VAL A 502 -12.15 -13.33 -15.24
C VAL A 502 -11.44 -13.17 -16.58
N LEU A 503 -11.35 -14.23 -17.38
CA LEU A 503 -10.65 -14.21 -18.67
C LEU A 503 -11.35 -13.27 -19.66
N ASP A 504 -12.68 -13.34 -19.74
CA ASP A 504 -13.50 -12.46 -20.57
C ASP A 504 -13.26 -11.00 -20.19
N ARG A 505 -13.35 -10.68 -18.89
CA ARG A 505 -13.12 -9.31 -18.41
C ARG A 505 -11.69 -8.84 -18.64
N ALA A 506 -10.69 -9.70 -18.47
CA ALA A 506 -9.30 -9.38 -18.73
C ALA A 506 -9.05 -9.07 -20.21
N GLN A 507 -9.58 -9.89 -21.13
CA GLN A 507 -9.44 -9.67 -22.57
C GLN A 507 -10.14 -8.39 -23.03
N GLU A 508 -11.35 -8.12 -22.52
CA GLU A 508 -12.07 -6.87 -22.78
C GLU A 508 -11.23 -5.66 -22.33
N ALA A 509 -10.75 -5.66 -21.08
CA ALA A 509 -9.96 -4.57 -20.53
C ALA A 509 -8.63 -4.35 -21.27
N VAL A 510 -7.98 -5.40 -21.77
CA VAL A 510 -6.78 -5.25 -22.60
C VAL A 510 -7.13 -4.76 -24.01
N GLY A 511 -8.25 -5.21 -24.59
CA GLY A 511 -8.74 -4.68 -25.86
C GLY A 511 -9.03 -3.19 -25.79
N GLU A 512 -9.63 -2.72 -24.70
CA GLU A 512 -9.84 -1.30 -24.41
C GLU A 512 -8.52 -0.54 -24.24
N ALA A 513 -7.60 -1.07 -23.43
CA ALA A 513 -6.31 -0.44 -23.19
C ALA A 513 -5.42 -0.40 -24.44
N ALA A 514 -5.49 -1.40 -25.31
CA ALA A 514 -4.79 -1.42 -26.59
C ALA A 514 -5.35 -0.37 -27.56
N ARG A 515 -6.68 -0.20 -27.60
CA ARG A 515 -7.35 0.87 -28.36
C ARG A 515 -6.98 2.25 -27.83
N ALA A 516 -6.99 2.44 -26.51
CA ALA A 516 -6.56 3.68 -25.86
C ALA A 516 -5.08 4.00 -26.13
N GLY A 517 -4.20 2.99 -26.08
CA GLY A 517 -2.79 3.14 -26.39
C GLY A 517 -2.53 3.64 -27.81
N ARG A 518 -3.27 3.14 -28.81
CA ARG A 518 -3.19 3.64 -30.20
C ARG A 518 -3.67 5.08 -30.34
N ALA A 519 -4.57 5.52 -29.47
CA ALA A 519 -5.02 6.91 -29.41
C ALA A 519 -4.08 7.82 -28.58
N GLY A 520 -2.97 7.28 -28.04
CA GLY A 520 -2.05 8.02 -27.17
C GLY A 520 -2.57 8.24 -25.74
N LEU A 521 -3.68 7.62 -25.35
CA LEU A 521 -4.41 7.87 -24.10
C LEU A 521 -4.08 6.86 -22.98
N GLY A 522 -2.82 6.45 -22.87
CA GLY A 522 -2.36 5.54 -21.80
C GLY A 522 -2.67 4.07 -22.07
N GLY A 523 -1.72 3.38 -22.72
CA GLY A 523 -1.81 1.94 -22.99
C GLY A 523 -1.43 1.06 -21.80
N LEU A 524 -1.79 -0.22 -21.89
CA LEU A 524 -1.31 -1.22 -20.93
C LEU A 524 0.19 -1.47 -21.14
N PRO A 525 1.04 -1.44 -20.10
CA PRO A 525 2.47 -1.66 -20.27
C PRO A 525 2.76 -3.04 -20.85
N PRO A 526 3.78 -3.19 -21.72
CA PRO A 526 4.09 -4.46 -22.40
C PRO A 526 4.16 -5.67 -21.47
N ARG A 527 4.73 -5.49 -20.27
CA ARG A 527 4.85 -6.55 -19.26
C ARG A 527 3.52 -7.17 -18.85
N HIS A 528 2.44 -6.39 -18.80
CA HIS A 528 1.13 -6.89 -18.36
C HIS A 528 0.43 -7.64 -19.49
N VAL A 529 0.61 -7.23 -20.76
CA VAL A 529 0.16 -8.04 -21.90
C VAL A 529 0.90 -9.38 -21.91
N ALA A 530 2.21 -9.37 -21.67
CA ALA A 530 3.00 -10.60 -21.54
C ALA A 530 2.53 -11.49 -20.38
N MET A 531 2.21 -10.91 -19.22
CA MET A 531 1.65 -11.64 -18.08
C MET A 531 0.29 -12.27 -18.42
N LEU A 532 -0.58 -11.55 -19.12
CA LEU A 532 -1.88 -12.06 -19.56
C LEU A 532 -1.71 -13.25 -20.52
N CYS A 533 -0.90 -13.10 -21.57
CA CYS A 533 -0.58 -14.18 -22.50
C CYS A 533 0.03 -15.39 -21.79
N GLN A 534 0.94 -15.15 -20.83
CA GLN A 534 1.56 -16.21 -20.03
C GLN A 534 0.52 -16.95 -19.18
N GLY A 535 -0.41 -16.22 -18.55
CA GLY A 535 -1.49 -16.81 -17.77
C GLY A 535 -2.38 -17.68 -18.63
N LEU A 536 -2.82 -17.17 -19.79
CA LEU A 536 -3.62 -17.93 -20.77
C LEU A 536 -2.90 -19.20 -21.24
N ALA A 537 -1.62 -19.10 -21.61
CA ALA A 537 -0.82 -20.22 -22.09
C ALA A 537 -0.51 -21.28 -21.01
N ALA A 538 -0.63 -20.93 -19.72
CA ALA A 538 -0.37 -21.83 -18.60
C ALA A 538 -1.62 -22.58 -18.13
N LEU A 539 -2.82 -22.16 -18.56
CA LEU A 539 -4.06 -22.83 -18.20
C LEU A 539 -4.15 -24.21 -18.89
N PRO A 540 -4.59 -25.26 -18.17
CA PRO A 540 -4.75 -26.58 -18.76
C PRO A 540 -5.92 -26.59 -19.77
N GLU A 541 -5.73 -27.25 -20.91
CA GLU A 541 -6.73 -27.34 -21.99
C GLU A 541 -8.08 -27.89 -21.51
N GLY A 542 -8.07 -28.79 -20.52
CA GLY A 542 -9.31 -29.32 -19.93
C GLY A 542 -10.11 -28.32 -19.09
N ALA A 543 -9.49 -27.26 -18.57
CA ALA A 543 -10.19 -26.23 -17.79
C ALA A 543 -10.70 -25.09 -18.68
N VAL A 544 -9.92 -24.72 -19.71
CA VAL A 544 -10.25 -23.64 -20.65
C VAL A 544 -9.95 -24.13 -22.08
N PRO A 545 -10.90 -24.85 -22.71
CA PRO A 545 -10.70 -25.43 -24.05
C PRO A 545 -10.47 -24.38 -25.14
N ASP A 546 -10.99 -23.17 -24.95
CA ASP A 546 -10.83 -22.01 -25.83
C ASP A 546 -9.54 -21.21 -25.55
N GLY A 547 -8.65 -21.71 -24.68
CA GLY A 547 -7.38 -21.06 -24.33
C GLY A 547 -6.51 -20.67 -25.54
N PRO A 548 -6.27 -21.57 -26.51
CA PRO A 548 -5.51 -21.24 -27.73
C PRO A 548 -6.16 -20.13 -28.56
N ALA A 549 -7.49 -20.17 -28.73
CA ALA A 549 -8.24 -19.14 -29.46
C ALA A 549 -8.22 -17.78 -28.73
N ARG A 550 -8.27 -17.81 -27.38
CA ARG A 550 -8.12 -16.61 -26.55
C ARG A 550 -6.73 -16.00 -26.70
N LEU A 551 -5.69 -16.82 -26.77
CA LEU A 551 -4.32 -16.36 -26.99
C LEU A 551 -4.14 -15.78 -28.40
N GLU A 552 -4.76 -16.38 -29.42
CA GLU A 552 -4.79 -15.84 -30.78
C GLU A 552 -5.47 -14.46 -30.83
N ALA A 553 -6.59 -14.28 -30.12
CA ALA A 553 -7.26 -12.99 -29.97
C ALA A 553 -6.38 -11.91 -29.31
N MET A 554 -5.32 -12.30 -28.58
CA MET A 554 -4.36 -11.37 -27.97
C MET A 554 -3.26 -10.90 -28.94
N LEU A 555 -3.11 -11.51 -30.12
CA LEU A 555 -2.04 -11.17 -31.07
C LEU A 555 -2.01 -9.68 -31.47
N PRO A 556 -3.14 -9.00 -31.74
CA PRO A 556 -3.12 -7.57 -32.07
C PRO A 556 -2.62 -6.68 -30.93
N ALA A 557 -2.91 -7.05 -29.67
CA ALA A 557 -2.41 -6.34 -28.50
C ALA A 557 -0.92 -6.64 -28.26
N ALA A 558 -0.50 -7.90 -28.47
CA ALA A 558 0.90 -8.32 -28.40
C ALA A 558 1.77 -7.59 -29.44
N ALA A 559 1.29 -7.46 -30.69
CA ALA A 559 1.94 -6.69 -31.73
C ALA A 559 2.10 -5.21 -31.33
N ALA A 560 1.02 -4.58 -30.85
CA ALA A 560 1.03 -3.18 -30.45
C ALA A 560 2.02 -2.90 -29.30
N VAL A 561 2.16 -3.81 -28.32
CA VAL A 561 3.14 -3.61 -27.24
C VAL A 561 4.58 -3.88 -27.65
N LEU A 562 4.83 -4.68 -28.69
CA LEU A 562 6.18 -4.88 -29.23
C LEU A 562 6.68 -3.63 -29.98
N GLU A 563 5.79 -2.80 -30.50
CA GLU A 563 6.15 -1.49 -31.06
C GLU A 563 6.64 -0.52 -29.96
N ALA A 564 6.15 -0.69 -28.73
CA ALA A 564 6.53 0.11 -27.56
C ALA A 564 7.88 -0.26 -26.94
N ARG A 565 8.71 -1.05 -27.64
CA ARG A 565 10.08 -1.43 -27.24
C ARG A 565 10.19 -2.09 -25.87
N PRO A 566 9.60 -3.29 -25.67
CA PRO A 566 9.71 -4.01 -24.41
C PRO A 566 11.14 -4.46 -24.12
N THR A 567 11.42 -4.79 -22.86
CA THR A 567 12.68 -5.46 -22.47
C THR A 567 12.77 -6.85 -23.07
N GLY A 568 14.00 -7.39 -23.10
CA GLY A 568 14.22 -8.78 -23.47
C GLY A 568 13.41 -9.75 -22.61
N GLY A 569 13.24 -9.46 -21.31
CA GLY A 569 12.44 -10.27 -20.39
C GLY A 569 10.98 -10.40 -20.78
N THR A 570 10.36 -9.29 -21.18
CA THR A 570 8.96 -9.26 -21.63
C THR A 570 8.80 -9.91 -23.00
N ALA A 571 9.72 -9.65 -23.94
CA ALA A 571 9.72 -10.32 -25.24
C ALA A 571 9.88 -11.85 -25.11
N ALA A 572 10.74 -12.34 -24.21
CA ALA A 572 10.92 -13.77 -23.94
C ALA A 572 9.64 -14.42 -23.40
N ARG A 573 8.94 -13.75 -22.47
CA ARG A 573 7.66 -14.24 -21.92
C ARG A 573 6.57 -14.29 -22.99
N LEU A 574 6.48 -13.26 -23.84
CA LEU A 574 5.54 -13.26 -24.96
C LEU A 574 5.84 -14.43 -25.90
N LEU A 575 7.08 -14.57 -26.35
CA LEU A 575 7.48 -15.65 -27.26
C LEU A 575 7.15 -17.03 -26.68
N ARG A 576 7.44 -17.25 -25.39
CA ARG A 576 7.08 -18.50 -24.70
C ARG A 576 5.59 -18.76 -24.67
N SER A 577 4.79 -17.72 -24.48
CA SER A 577 3.33 -17.86 -24.49
C SER A 577 2.84 -18.23 -25.90
N LEU A 578 3.39 -17.60 -26.94
CA LEU A 578 3.04 -17.83 -28.34
C LEU A 578 3.36 -19.25 -28.84
N ALA A 579 4.28 -19.97 -28.18
CA ALA A 579 4.51 -21.38 -28.49
C ALA A 579 3.27 -22.27 -28.25
N ARG A 580 2.29 -21.80 -27.48
CA ARG A 580 0.97 -22.45 -27.27
C ARG A 580 -0.14 -21.87 -28.14
N CYS A 581 0.15 -20.85 -28.95
CA CYS A 581 -0.80 -20.24 -29.88
C CYS A 581 -0.87 -21.06 -31.17
N PRO A 582 -2.07 -21.23 -31.78
CA PRO A 582 -2.20 -21.84 -33.10
C PRO A 582 -1.26 -21.16 -34.11
N ALA A 583 -0.68 -21.96 -35.02
CA ALA A 583 0.22 -21.45 -36.04
C ALA A 583 -0.57 -20.61 -37.06
N THR A 584 -0.47 -19.29 -36.94
CA THR A 584 -1.06 -18.31 -37.86
C THR A 584 0.01 -17.35 -38.37
N PRO A 585 -0.17 -16.74 -39.55
CA PRO A 585 0.75 -15.71 -40.05
C PRO A 585 0.92 -14.55 -39.06
N GLU A 586 -0.13 -14.16 -38.35
CA GLU A 586 -0.10 -13.13 -37.31
C GLU A 586 0.76 -13.56 -36.12
N ARG A 587 0.63 -14.80 -35.64
CA ARG A 587 1.49 -15.34 -34.59
C ARG A 587 2.96 -15.25 -35.00
N ASP A 588 3.25 -15.63 -36.23
CA ASP A 588 4.62 -15.66 -36.76
C ASP A 588 5.22 -14.27 -36.92
N ALA A 589 4.42 -13.29 -37.33
CA ALA A 589 4.84 -11.89 -37.36
C ALA A 589 5.17 -11.35 -35.95
N VAL A 590 4.36 -11.69 -34.95
CA VAL A 590 4.61 -11.32 -33.54
C VAL A 590 5.86 -12.04 -33.02
N ALA A 591 6.00 -13.35 -33.28
CA ALA A 591 7.15 -14.14 -32.86
C ALA A 591 8.46 -13.64 -33.49
N ALA A 592 8.46 -13.30 -34.78
CA ALA A 592 9.60 -12.67 -35.46
C ALA A 592 9.98 -11.34 -34.83
N THR A 593 9.00 -10.54 -34.41
CA THR A 593 9.23 -9.27 -33.73
C THR A 593 9.81 -9.49 -32.32
N CYS A 594 9.33 -10.47 -31.56
CA CYS A 594 9.96 -10.89 -30.32
C CYS A 594 11.41 -11.34 -30.53
N GLY A 595 11.67 -12.13 -31.59
CA GLY A 595 13.01 -12.58 -31.95
C GLY A 595 14.00 -11.43 -32.14
N ARG A 596 13.61 -10.40 -32.91
CA ARG A 596 14.44 -9.19 -33.09
C ARG A 596 14.72 -8.45 -31.79
N TRP A 597 13.74 -8.34 -30.89
CA TRP A 597 13.96 -7.74 -29.57
C TRP A 597 14.90 -8.56 -28.70
N LEU A 598 14.81 -9.89 -28.79
CA LEU A 598 15.66 -10.81 -28.03
C LEU A 598 17.09 -10.87 -28.55
N GLU A 599 17.31 -10.69 -29.86
CA GLU A 599 18.66 -10.58 -30.44
C GLU A 599 19.47 -9.48 -29.74
N ALA A 600 18.86 -8.31 -29.51
CA ALA A 600 19.49 -7.19 -28.79
C ALA A 600 19.40 -7.32 -27.25
N GLY A 601 18.31 -7.90 -26.76
CA GLY A 601 17.94 -7.93 -25.34
C GLY A 601 18.40 -9.16 -24.56
N ALA A 602 18.95 -10.20 -25.21
CA ALA A 602 19.33 -11.46 -24.53
C ALA A 602 20.28 -11.24 -23.35
N ARG A 603 21.17 -10.24 -23.43
CA ARG A 603 22.10 -9.89 -22.35
C ARG A 603 21.41 -9.49 -21.03
N GLU A 604 20.18 -9.00 -21.10
CA GLU A 604 19.39 -8.57 -19.95
C GLU A 604 18.70 -9.74 -19.24
N LEU A 605 18.60 -10.90 -19.89
CA LEU A 605 17.91 -12.08 -19.36
C LEU A 605 18.76 -12.78 -18.30
N SER A 606 18.15 -13.21 -17.20
CA SER A 606 18.82 -14.08 -16.23
C SER A 606 19.13 -15.44 -16.85
N ALA A 607 20.11 -16.17 -16.31
CA ALA A 607 20.49 -17.49 -16.83
C ALA A 607 19.29 -18.47 -16.90
N PRO A 608 18.41 -18.58 -15.88
CA PRO A 608 17.21 -19.42 -15.98
C PRO A 608 16.23 -18.97 -17.08
N ALA A 609 16.14 -17.66 -17.35
CA ALA A 609 15.29 -17.13 -18.41
C ALA A 609 15.87 -17.47 -19.80
N LEU A 610 17.19 -17.47 -19.96
CA LEU A 610 17.86 -17.91 -21.18
C LEU A 610 17.64 -19.40 -21.45
N VAL A 611 17.71 -20.25 -20.43
CA VAL A 611 17.41 -21.69 -20.56
C VAL A 611 15.96 -21.91 -21.03
N ALA A 612 15.01 -21.25 -20.37
CA ALA A 612 13.60 -21.34 -20.75
C ALA A 612 13.33 -20.78 -22.16
N LEU A 613 14.12 -19.78 -22.59
CA LEU A 613 14.08 -19.27 -23.95
C LEU A 613 14.60 -20.33 -24.94
N SER A 614 15.73 -20.99 -24.69
CA SER A 614 16.24 -22.06 -25.55
C SER A 614 15.22 -23.18 -25.76
N GLU A 615 14.56 -23.62 -24.68
CA GLU A 615 13.47 -24.62 -24.75
C GLU A 615 12.28 -24.12 -25.58
N THR A 616 11.96 -22.82 -25.46
CA THR A 616 10.90 -22.19 -26.26
C THR A 616 11.27 -22.17 -27.75
N LEU A 617 12.51 -21.80 -28.09
CA LEU A 617 12.98 -21.78 -29.48
C LEU A 617 12.93 -23.18 -30.11
N ALA A 618 13.31 -24.21 -29.34
CA ALA A 618 13.20 -25.60 -29.76
C ALA A 618 11.74 -26.00 -30.05
N ALA A 619 10.79 -25.56 -29.21
CA ALA A 619 9.37 -25.83 -29.41
C ALA A 619 8.81 -25.22 -30.71
N PHE A 620 9.33 -24.06 -31.14
CA PHE A 620 8.97 -23.46 -32.43
C PHE A 620 9.57 -24.19 -33.63
N ALA A 621 10.76 -24.77 -33.47
CA ALA A 621 11.44 -25.52 -34.54
C ALA A 621 10.94 -26.96 -34.70
N ALA A 622 10.15 -27.47 -33.74
CA ALA A 622 9.57 -28.80 -33.83
C ALA A 622 8.71 -28.93 -35.11
N PRO A 623 8.79 -30.05 -35.85
CA PRO A 623 8.12 -30.20 -37.14
C PRO A 623 6.60 -30.10 -36.98
N VAL A 624 6.03 -28.99 -37.46
CA VAL A 624 4.58 -28.79 -37.52
C VAL A 624 4.06 -29.43 -38.81
N PRO A 625 3.03 -30.29 -38.77
CA PRO A 625 2.45 -30.87 -39.98
C PRO A 625 1.82 -29.75 -40.83
N ALA A 626 2.44 -29.47 -41.98
CA ALA A 626 1.92 -28.68 -43.09
C ALA A 626 1.51 -27.22 -42.76
N GLY A 627 2.51 -26.36 -42.51
CA GLY A 627 2.34 -24.90 -42.50
C GLY A 627 3.65 -24.23 -42.13
N GLY A 628 4.08 -23.21 -42.88
CA GLY A 628 5.34 -22.50 -42.64
C GLY A 628 5.35 -21.81 -41.29
N ALA A 629 5.81 -22.51 -40.26
CA ALA A 629 5.96 -21.99 -38.92
C ALA A 629 7.19 -21.09 -38.84
N TRP A 630 7.08 -19.98 -38.10
CA TRP A 630 8.23 -19.16 -37.73
C TRP A 630 9.35 -20.02 -37.13
N ALA A 631 10.57 -19.84 -37.66
CA ALA A 631 11.79 -20.45 -37.15
C ALA A 631 12.70 -19.37 -36.55
N PRO A 632 13.43 -19.68 -35.46
CA PRO A 632 14.39 -18.76 -34.88
C PRO A 632 15.53 -18.45 -35.87
N THR A 633 16.00 -17.20 -35.87
CA THR A 633 17.09 -16.75 -36.72
C THR A 633 18.43 -17.21 -36.14
N ALA A 634 19.43 -17.44 -37.01
CA ALA A 634 20.78 -17.79 -36.55
C ALA A 634 21.41 -16.73 -35.60
N PRO A 635 21.25 -15.40 -35.83
CA PRO A 635 21.71 -14.38 -34.90
C PRO A 635 21.08 -14.50 -33.50
N LEU A 636 19.78 -14.82 -33.40
CA LEU A 636 19.12 -15.02 -32.11
C LEU A 636 19.72 -16.21 -31.36
N LEU A 637 19.89 -17.34 -32.06
CA LEU A 637 20.48 -18.56 -31.46
C LEU A 637 21.91 -18.30 -30.95
N LEU A 638 22.72 -17.61 -31.74
CA LEU A 638 24.08 -17.19 -31.35
C LEU A 638 24.07 -16.24 -30.15
N ALA A 639 23.15 -15.26 -30.12
CA ALA A 639 23.03 -14.31 -29.01
C ALA A 639 22.65 -15.01 -27.70
N VAL A 640 21.70 -15.95 -27.75
CA VAL A 640 21.28 -16.75 -26.58
C VAL A 640 22.43 -17.64 -26.10
N ALA A 641 23.11 -18.34 -27.01
CA ALA A 641 24.25 -19.20 -26.68
C ALA A 641 25.39 -18.42 -26.01
N ALA A 642 25.77 -17.27 -26.58
CA ALA A 642 26.82 -16.42 -26.02
C ALA A 642 26.48 -15.95 -24.60
N GLN A 643 25.22 -15.59 -24.32
CA GLN A 643 24.81 -15.17 -22.98
C GLN A 643 24.73 -16.32 -21.99
N LEU A 644 24.35 -17.52 -22.44
CA LEU A 644 24.41 -18.73 -21.62
C LEU A 644 25.86 -19.06 -21.23
N ASP A 645 26.83 -18.92 -22.14
CA ASP A 645 28.25 -19.11 -21.84
C ASP A 645 28.75 -18.12 -20.78
N VAL A 646 28.38 -16.83 -20.90
CA VAL A 646 28.74 -15.79 -19.91
C VAL A 646 28.16 -16.10 -18.53
N LYS A 647 26.91 -16.59 -18.48
CA LYS A 647 26.14 -16.79 -17.23
C LYS A 647 26.10 -18.25 -16.76
N ARG A 648 26.98 -19.10 -17.29
CA ARG A 648 26.95 -20.55 -17.02
C ARG A 648 27.10 -20.90 -15.54
N TYR A 649 27.82 -20.07 -14.78
CA TYR A 649 28.06 -20.27 -13.35
C TYR A 649 26.81 -20.00 -12.48
N ASP A 650 25.79 -19.36 -13.05
CA ASP A 650 24.52 -19.12 -12.38
C ASP A 650 23.56 -20.31 -12.52
N LEU A 651 23.94 -21.34 -13.28
CA LEU A 651 23.09 -22.49 -13.59
C LEU A 651 23.50 -23.73 -12.80
N PRO A 652 22.54 -24.52 -12.29
CA PRO A 652 22.83 -25.85 -11.75
C PRO A 652 23.43 -26.77 -12.83
N ARG A 653 24.18 -27.77 -12.37
CA ARG A 653 24.75 -28.83 -13.21
C ARG A 653 23.67 -29.52 -14.07
N GLY A 654 23.99 -29.83 -15.33
CA GLY A 654 23.06 -30.45 -16.28
C GLY A 654 22.05 -29.48 -16.94
N VAL A 655 21.84 -28.28 -16.38
CA VAL A 655 20.87 -27.32 -16.96
C VAL A 655 21.41 -26.70 -18.24
N LEU A 656 22.69 -26.34 -18.28
CA LEU A 656 23.33 -25.79 -19.48
C LEU A 656 23.36 -26.82 -20.62
N TRP A 657 23.60 -28.10 -20.29
CA TRP A 657 23.54 -29.20 -21.27
C TRP A 657 22.17 -29.28 -21.94
N ARG A 658 21.08 -29.31 -21.16
CA ARG A 658 19.70 -29.30 -21.69
C ARG A 658 19.42 -28.07 -22.56
N ALA A 659 19.93 -26.90 -22.18
CA ALA A 659 19.81 -25.69 -22.98
C ALA A 659 20.57 -25.82 -24.32
N GLY A 660 21.73 -26.46 -24.33
CA GLY A 660 22.50 -26.76 -25.54
C GLY A 660 21.76 -27.71 -26.48
N GLU A 661 21.17 -28.79 -25.96
CA GLU A 661 20.32 -29.70 -26.74
C GLU A 661 19.10 -28.97 -27.32
N ALA A 662 18.46 -28.11 -26.54
CA ALA A 662 17.34 -27.30 -27.00
C ALA A 662 17.75 -26.32 -28.12
N LEU A 663 18.92 -25.67 -28.02
CA LEU A 663 19.42 -24.80 -29.08
C LEU A 663 19.74 -25.57 -30.36
N GLN A 664 20.32 -26.77 -30.27
CA GLN A 664 20.55 -27.62 -31.45
C GLN A 664 19.22 -28.05 -32.09
N ALA A 665 18.22 -28.45 -31.28
CA ALA A 665 16.88 -28.75 -31.76
C ALA A 665 16.19 -27.52 -32.40
N ALA A 666 16.54 -26.32 -31.96
CA ALA A 666 16.09 -25.05 -32.53
C ALA A 666 16.81 -24.69 -33.86
N GLY A 667 17.79 -25.49 -34.30
CA GLY A 667 18.54 -25.26 -35.54
C GLY A 667 19.90 -24.57 -35.36
N ALA A 668 20.43 -24.48 -34.13
CA ALA A 668 21.80 -24.00 -33.91
C ALA A 668 22.82 -25.03 -34.40
N GLU A 669 23.93 -24.57 -34.98
CA GLU A 669 25.01 -25.47 -35.38
C GLU A 669 25.59 -26.23 -34.17
N PRO A 670 25.99 -27.51 -34.34
CA PRO A 670 26.65 -28.26 -33.28
C PRO A 670 27.89 -27.51 -32.75
N GLY A 671 27.98 -27.34 -31.43
CA GLY A 671 29.11 -26.65 -30.78
C GLY A 671 28.96 -25.13 -30.65
N VAL A 672 27.83 -24.54 -31.05
CA VAL A 672 27.55 -23.11 -30.82
C VAL A 672 27.59 -22.73 -29.33
N LEU A 673 27.03 -23.58 -28.46
CA LEU A 673 27.18 -23.47 -27.01
C LEU A 673 28.32 -24.39 -26.54
N ARG A 674 29.32 -23.83 -25.84
CA ARG A 674 30.51 -24.59 -25.42
C ARG A 674 30.24 -25.37 -24.13
N LEU A 675 29.82 -26.63 -24.29
CA LEU A 675 29.61 -27.55 -23.18
C LEU A 675 30.96 -28.11 -22.66
N GLU A 676 31.17 -28.03 -21.36
CA GLU A 676 32.31 -28.59 -20.64
C GLU A 676 31.87 -29.81 -19.82
N ALA A 677 32.81 -30.67 -19.41
CA ALA A 677 32.52 -31.87 -18.60
C ALA A 677 31.77 -31.60 -17.29
N ARG A 678 31.85 -30.37 -16.76
CA ARG A 678 31.08 -29.95 -15.57
C ARG A 678 29.60 -29.71 -15.85
N ASP A 679 29.24 -29.38 -17.09
CA ASP A 679 27.88 -29.06 -17.49
C ASP A 679 27.07 -30.31 -17.78
N GLU A 680 27.77 -31.42 -18.05
CA GLU A 680 27.15 -32.73 -18.21
C GLU A 680 26.27 -33.05 -17.00
N PRO A 681 25.06 -33.59 -17.23
CA PRO A 681 24.22 -34.06 -16.14
C PRO A 681 25.05 -35.05 -15.30
N GLY A 682 25.13 -34.80 -13.99
CA GLY A 682 25.81 -35.74 -13.09
C GLY A 682 25.19 -37.13 -13.23
N PRO A 683 25.94 -38.22 -12.92
CA PRO A 683 25.36 -39.56 -12.86
C PRO A 683 24.11 -39.45 -11.98
N GLN A 684 22.95 -39.78 -12.55
CA GLN A 684 21.65 -39.61 -11.88
C GLN A 684 21.80 -40.11 -10.45
N GLU A 685 21.83 -39.18 -9.47
CA GLU A 685 21.67 -39.56 -8.08
C GLU A 685 20.28 -40.17 -8.04
N CYS A 686 20.21 -41.51 -8.04
CA CYS A 686 18.97 -42.21 -7.81
C CYS A 686 18.35 -41.54 -6.59
N PRO A 687 17.12 -41.00 -6.70
CA PRO A 687 16.51 -40.30 -5.59
C PRO A 687 16.60 -41.24 -4.39
N PRO A 688 17.05 -40.75 -3.21
CA PRO A 688 17.19 -41.61 -2.05
C PRO A 688 15.86 -42.34 -1.89
N THR A 689 15.90 -43.65 -2.09
CA THR A 689 14.75 -44.51 -1.85
C THR A 689 14.41 -44.29 -0.40
N LYS A 690 13.31 -43.55 -0.14
CA LYS A 690 12.79 -43.32 1.20
C LYS A 690 12.57 -44.71 1.81
N ARG A 691 13.48 -45.12 2.69
CA ARG A 691 13.29 -46.27 3.57
C ARG A 691 12.46 -45.85 4.76
#